data_AF-A0AAU2JIU1-F1
#
_entry.id   AF-A0AAU2JIU1-F1
#
_cell.length_a   1.000
_cell.length_b   1.000
_cell.length_c   1.000
_cell.angle_alpha   90.00
_cell.angle_beta   90.00
_cell.angle_gamma   90.00
#
_symmetry.space_group_name_H-M   'P 1'
#
loop_
_entity.id
_entity.type
_entity.pdbx_description
1 polymer ?
#
loop_
_entity_poly.entity_id
_entity_poly.type
_entity_poly.pdbx_seq_one_letter_code
_entity_poly.pdbx_strand_id
1 'polypeptide(L)'
;MNRHYPTTTRKPQYVMAATDADGKRLGEQIVPTAPTHGEATAFGAGHRTNYVSVRHGNDITLYGRDATGTWSVLTSGAPAAVVVELRRQHDALCGPRPAWDEEPEVGRASTGDYLLTAIGVDGEPFGERVSPTRPTPAEAAALGDLHESDYVIAGRHDSDVVTLYGRGSDNSWSVIAADVDVDTAEEMCLWFDLTRRHGRRLPAGHHPLEDVSMPEDRRMAAVQAISLVVEEILSRRLDYPTQGLTADRFAAGWSVYAPVNVDDSDPMAFLDMPVGRSVFLVSDAGRIKEISSSVPPHQAEEMFTAEETYLCRSPAADRFMTDLKEEVMRLDAASGGAAGISSFTVVGPSTEEIVARASRLVGPITQQLAQLGPPGWDHFTAIFSFTVSGEVAQLRFRSGKRRTETPVPEQIALLVRRQRHLAAHLPAGPWWRLLLTVSHSVGTGAHVMTEYDYGDEPFPTEDLLAPHHYRNDFAAYPRGEVPGWLKRHAAAAGKPAASEPRAATDHRTEPRGPVAPPPRMVNTVLRGKQLYADERQIVYGRHSIELEEVEWVSYSATHTIHRGFLFPSMHDTSYQLSVGHDERGRKPVIGLGWFKNGKNHVTPPEWIAMVEFVQRYVEPQLVAGLVDRVRRGETVRIGGLQIRPEGLLAHRFNPSWSSLAGARAADGNVWFYLHGQSQAATRVPLDTPNAVLLPRLIATFTA
;
A
#
# COMPACT_ATOMS: atom_id res chain seq x y z
N MET A 1 -2.02 -49.19 67.89
CA MET A 1 -0.65 -49.03 67.36
C MET A 1 -0.66 -47.80 66.45
N ASN A 2 -0.57 -46.62 67.06
CA ASN A 2 -0.56 -45.33 66.38
C ASN A 2 0.80 -45.11 65.72
N ARG A 3 0.86 -44.96 64.40
CA ARG A 3 2.04 -44.40 63.73
C ARG A 3 1.89 -42.89 63.70
N HIS A 4 2.65 -42.21 64.56
CA HIS A 4 2.98 -40.80 64.41
C HIS A 4 3.79 -40.60 63.13
N TYR A 5 3.25 -39.85 62.17
CA TYR A 5 4.05 -39.16 61.17
C TYR A 5 4.51 -37.84 61.80
N PRO A 6 5.82 -37.54 61.85
CA PRO A 6 6.29 -36.24 62.27
C PRO A 6 5.97 -35.23 61.16
N THR A 7 5.09 -34.28 61.45
CA THR A 7 4.91 -33.06 60.67
C THR A 7 6.20 -32.24 60.79
N THR A 8 7.09 -32.36 59.80
CA THR A 8 8.22 -31.46 59.64
C THR A 8 7.67 -30.09 59.24
N THR A 9 7.44 -29.22 60.22
CA THR A 9 7.20 -27.79 59.99
C THR A 9 8.45 -27.23 59.32
N ARG A 10 8.42 -27.09 57.98
CA ARG A 10 9.43 -26.33 57.22
C ARG A 10 9.44 -24.93 57.83
N LYS A 11 10.54 -24.55 58.49
CA LYS A 11 10.74 -23.17 58.95
C LYS A 11 10.56 -22.23 57.75
N PRO A 12 9.86 -21.10 57.90
CA PRO A 12 9.71 -20.14 56.82
C PRO A 12 11.10 -19.70 56.34
N GLN A 13 11.38 -19.92 55.06
CA GLN A 13 12.64 -19.53 54.44
C GLN A 13 12.40 -18.23 53.67
N TYR A 14 13.12 -17.18 54.05
CA TYR A 14 13.14 -15.93 53.33
C TYR A 14 14.22 -16.00 52.26
N VAL A 15 13.90 -15.56 51.05
CA VAL A 15 14.85 -15.48 49.95
C VAL A 15 15.19 -14.03 49.72
N MET A 16 16.42 -13.65 50.06
CA MET A 16 16.94 -12.30 49.86
C MET A 16 17.76 -12.28 48.58
N ALA A 17 17.37 -11.47 47.60
CA ALA A 17 18.01 -11.37 46.30
C ALA A 17 18.41 -9.93 45.99
N ALA A 18 19.68 -9.73 45.66
CA ALA A 18 20.24 -8.49 45.14
C ALA A 18 19.92 -8.44 43.65
N THR A 19 19.27 -7.39 43.19
CA THR A 19 18.75 -7.30 41.81
C THR A 19 19.10 -5.98 41.16
N ASP A 20 19.23 -5.92 39.84
CA ASP A 20 19.24 -4.64 39.12
C ASP A 20 17.82 -4.06 38.96
N ALA A 21 17.69 -2.92 38.25
CA ALA A 21 16.43 -2.22 38.03
C ALA A 21 15.41 -3.07 37.25
N ASP A 22 15.86 -3.92 36.34
CA ASP A 22 15.03 -4.87 35.58
C ASP A 22 14.74 -6.16 36.35
N GLY A 23 15.32 -6.30 37.53
CA GLY A 23 15.09 -7.42 38.42
C GLY A 23 15.90 -8.67 38.12
N LYS A 24 16.93 -8.57 37.28
CA LYS A 24 17.94 -9.61 37.12
C LYS A 24 18.67 -9.79 38.46
N ARG A 25 18.79 -11.04 38.90
CA ARG A 25 19.46 -11.39 40.16
C ARG A 25 20.97 -11.35 39.99
N LEU A 26 21.62 -10.54 40.81
CA LEU A 26 23.08 -10.42 40.92
C LEU A 26 23.64 -11.29 42.04
N GLY A 27 22.80 -11.64 43.02
CA GLY A 27 23.12 -12.57 44.10
C GLY A 27 21.89 -12.96 44.89
N GLU A 28 21.90 -14.14 45.52
CA GLU A 28 20.78 -14.65 46.32
C GLU A 28 21.30 -15.33 47.59
N GLN A 29 20.58 -15.11 48.69
CA GLN A 29 20.83 -15.75 49.97
C GLN A 29 19.51 -16.18 50.61
N ILE A 30 19.47 -17.42 51.11
CA ILE A 30 18.34 -17.93 51.88
C ILE A 30 18.63 -17.67 53.36
N VAL A 31 17.72 -16.98 54.04
CA VAL A 31 17.82 -16.68 55.47
C VAL A 31 16.65 -17.29 56.26
N PRO A 32 16.91 -17.84 57.46
CA PRO A 32 15.91 -18.58 58.23
C PRO A 32 14.91 -17.69 58.98
N THR A 33 15.12 -16.38 58.98
CA THR A 33 14.29 -15.35 59.63
C THR A 33 14.22 -14.11 58.74
N ALA A 34 13.19 -13.27 58.90
CA ALA A 34 13.05 -12.05 58.12
C ALA A 34 14.31 -11.17 58.30
N PRO A 35 15.03 -10.83 57.22
CA PRO A 35 16.21 -9.99 57.31
C PRO A 35 15.82 -8.58 57.78
N THR A 36 16.62 -8.03 58.68
CA THR A 36 16.52 -6.66 59.13
C THR A 36 16.89 -5.68 58.01
N HIS A 37 16.45 -4.42 58.12
CA HIS A 37 16.83 -3.37 57.18
C HIS A 37 18.36 -3.23 57.02
N GLY A 38 19.12 -3.41 58.10
CA GLY A 38 20.59 -3.39 58.07
C GLY A 38 21.19 -4.58 57.31
N GLU A 39 20.61 -5.77 57.44
CA GLU A 39 21.07 -6.97 56.71
C GLU A 39 20.77 -6.86 55.21
N ALA A 40 19.58 -6.36 54.84
CA ALA A 40 19.25 -6.09 53.44
C ALA A 40 20.18 -5.02 52.83
N THR A 41 20.46 -3.95 53.58
CA THR A 41 21.39 -2.89 53.17
C THR A 41 22.80 -3.43 52.94
N ALA A 42 23.34 -4.21 53.90
CA ALA A 42 24.66 -4.81 53.78
C ALA A 42 24.75 -5.79 52.61
N PHE A 43 23.69 -6.56 52.37
CA PHE A 43 23.61 -7.51 51.26
C PHE A 43 23.59 -6.80 49.89
N GLY A 44 22.83 -5.73 49.75
CA GLY A 44 22.77 -4.91 48.54
C GLY A 44 24.08 -4.20 48.25
N ALA A 45 24.71 -3.62 49.28
CA ALA A 45 26.02 -2.99 49.17
C ALA A 45 27.11 -4.00 48.75
N GLY A 46 27.08 -5.22 49.31
CA GLY A 46 28.03 -6.30 48.98
C GLY A 46 27.93 -6.78 47.52
N HIS A 47 26.76 -6.66 46.90
CA HIS A 47 26.51 -7.03 45.49
C HIS A 47 26.49 -5.81 44.55
N ARG A 48 26.94 -4.64 45.01
CA ARG A 48 26.99 -3.39 44.23
C ARG A 48 25.68 -3.06 43.52
N THR A 49 24.56 -3.24 44.21
CA THR A 49 23.23 -2.91 43.67
C THR A 49 22.51 -1.84 44.49
N ASN A 50 21.53 -1.20 43.86
CA ASN A 50 20.58 -0.29 44.48
C ASN A 50 19.32 -1.01 45.01
N TYR A 51 19.13 -2.30 44.72
CA TYR A 51 17.89 -3.01 45.08
C TYR A 51 18.13 -4.36 45.75
N VAL A 52 17.40 -4.60 46.84
CA VAL A 52 17.32 -5.91 47.48
C VAL A 52 15.86 -6.28 47.64
N SER A 53 15.51 -7.47 47.19
CA SER A 53 14.18 -8.05 47.36
C SER A 53 14.21 -9.19 48.36
N VAL A 54 13.28 -9.17 49.31
CA VAL A 54 13.14 -10.19 50.34
C VAL A 54 11.79 -10.85 50.12
N ARG A 55 11.81 -12.10 49.65
CA ARG A 55 10.61 -12.88 49.37
C ARG A 55 10.28 -13.83 50.50
N HIS A 56 9.02 -13.87 50.89
CA HIS A 56 8.45 -14.86 51.78
C HIS A 56 7.09 -15.32 51.23
N GLY A 57 7.05 -16.54 50.66
CA GLY A 57 5.88 -16.98 49.89
C GLY A 57 5.69 -16.13 48.63
N ASN A 58 4.52 -15.51 48.49
CA ASN A 58 4.17 -14.61 47.38
C ASN A 58 4.46 -13.13 47.68
N ASP A 59 4.80 -12.82 48.93
CA ASP A 59 5.03 -11.46 49.39
C ASP A 59 6.49 -11.07 49.20
N ILE A 60 6.74 -9.91 48.60
CA ILE A 60 8.07 -9.36 48.41
C ILE A 60 8.16 -7.99 49.11
N THR A 61 9.18 -7.85 49.95
CA THR A 61 9.62 -6.55 50.46
C THR A 61 10.79 -6.06 49.62
N LEU A 62 10.69 -4.85 49.08
CA LEU A 62 11.72 -4.22 48.27
C LEU A 62 12.43 -3.13 49.06
N TYR A 63 13.74 -3.21 49.13
CA TYR A 63 14.63 -2.19 49.65
C TYR A 63 15.31 -1.49 48.48
N GLY A 64 15.36 -0.17 48.53
CA GLY A 64 15.94 0.69 47.50
C GLY A 64 16.96 1.64 48.09
N ARG A 65 18.03 1.91 47.34
CA ARG A 65 19.06 2.89 47.68
C ARG A 65 18.85 4.16 46.85
N ASP A 66 18.61 5.28 47.52
CA ASP A 66 18.43 6.57 46.86
C ASP A 66 19.74 7.19 46.36
N ALA A 67 19.63 8.33 45.68
CA ALA A 67 20.76 9.10 45.16
C ALA A 67 21.78 9.56 46.23
N THR A 68 21.35 9.67 47.50
CA THR A 68 22.23 10.03 48.63
C THR A 68 22.98 8.82 49.18
N GLY A 69 22.68 7.64 48.65
CA GLY A 69 23.21 6.36 49.11
C GLY A 69 22.47 5.79 50.31
N THR A 70 21.35 6.40 50.71
CA THR A 70 20.53 5.97 51.85
C THR A 70 19.59 4.85 51.43
N TRP A 71 19.54 3.78 52.21
CA TRP A 71 18.62 2.66 51.98
C TRP A 71 17.29 2.90 52.69
N SER A 72 16.20 2.58 52.00
CA SER A 72 14.84 2.62 52.55
C SER A 72 14.00 1.46 52.03
N VAL A 73 12.87 1.19 52.69
CA VAL A 73 11.87 0.22 52.19
C VAL A 73 10.99 0.95 51.19
N LEU A 74 11.02 0.50 49.93
CA LEU A 74 10.19 1.06 48.86
C LEU A 74 8.78 0.49 48.89
N THR A 75 8.66 -0.81 49.20
CA THR A 75 7.37 -1.47 49.38
C THR A 75 7.51 -2.74 50.21
N SER A 76 6.42 -3.18 50.84
CA SER A 76 6.35 -4.44 51.60
C SER A 76 5.06 -5.18 51.26
N GLY A 77 5.15 -6.49 51.08
CA GLY A 77 3.99 -7.32 50.74
C GLY A 77 3.51 -7.16 49.30
N ALA A 78 4.37 -6.70 48.39
CA ALA A 78 4.00 -6.47 47.00
C ALA A 78 4.24 -7.72 46.12
N PRO A 79 3.39 -7.97 45.11
CA PRO A 79 3.64 -9.01 44.12
C PRO A 79 4.82 -8.64 43.21
N ALA A 80 5.44 -9.64 42.58
CA ALA A 80 6.68 -9.48 41.80
C ALA A 80 6.58 -8.42 40.68
N ALA A 81 5.45 -8.34 39.98
CA ALA A 81 5.24 -7.36 38.92
C ALA A 81 5.29 -5.91 39.43
N VAL A 82 4.63 -5.63 40.56
CA VAL A 82 4.65 -4.32 41.22
C VAL A 82 6.05 -3.96 41.71
N VAL A 83 6.80 -4.96 42.17
CA VAL A 83 8.17 -4.78 42.63
C VAL A 83 9.13 -4.44 41.49
N VAL A 84 8.93 -5.00 40.28
CA VAL A 84 9.74 -4.64 39.09
C VAL A 84 9.44 -3.21 38.66
N GLU A 85 8.18 -2.82 38.62
CA GLU A 85 7.79 -1.46 38.23
C GLU A 85 8.26 -0.40 39.23
N LEU A 86 8.13 -0.67 40.53
CA LEU A 86 8.65 0.24 41.58
C LEU A 86 10.16 0.38 41.52
N ARG A 87 10.91 -0.64 41.09
CA ARG A 87 12.36 -0.49 40.85
C ARG A 87 12.62 0.46 39.69
N ARG A 88 11.95 0.29 38.55
CA ARG A 88 12.11 1.14 37.38
C ARG A 88 11.79 2.60 37.67
N GLN A 89 10.68 2.85 38.37
CA GLN A 89 10.28 4.20 38.79
C GLN A 89 11.28 4.81 39.77
N HIS A 90 11.73 4.02 40.76
CA HIS A 90 12.73 4.48 41.71
C HIS A 90 14.08 4.76 41.03
N ASP A 91 14.48 3.95 40.05
CA ASP A 91 15.73 4.14 39.29
C ASP A 91 15.68 5.41 38.44
N ALA A 92 14.55 5.64 37.75
CA ALA A 92 14.29 6.86 37.00
C ALA A 92 14.32 8.12 37.89
N LEU A 93 13.87 8.02 39.14
CA LEU A 93 13.88 9.14 40.10
C LEU A 93 15.26 9.41 40.71
N CYS A 94 16.18 8.44 40.72
CA CYS A 94 17.42 8.55 41.48
C CYS A 94 18.66 9.02 40.69
N GLY A 95 18.64 9.14 39.35
CA GLY A 95 19.81 9.63 38.59
C GLY A 95 21.06 8.73 38.73
N PRO A 96 22.22 9.03 38.08
CA PRO A 96 23.10 7.99 37.55
C PRO A 96 23.71 7.07 38.61
N ARG A 97 23.80 5.78 38.24
CA ARG A 97 24.44 4.64 38.94
C ARG A 97 25.66 5.06 39.79
N PRO A 98 25.79 4.60 41.06
CA PRO A 98 26.94 4.92 41.89
C PRO A 98 28.26 4.41 41.29
N ALA A 99 29.33 5.18 41.51
CA ALA A 99 30.67 5.07 40.91
C ALA A 99 31.49 3.81 41.32
N TRP A 100 30.98 2.61 41.05
CA TRP A 100 31.71 1.35 41.24
C TRP A 100 32.01 0.60 39.94
N ASP A 101 31.53 1.12 38.80
CA ASP A 101 31.83 0.61 37.47
C ASP A 101 33.00 1.40 36.86
N GLU A 102 34.22 1.11 37.30
CA GLU A 102 35.40 1.28 36.45
C GLU A 102 35.61 -0.05 35.68
N GLU A 103 34.86 -0.23 34.60
CA GLU A 103 35.18 -1.15 33.51
C GLU A 103 35.22 -0.32 32.20
N PRO A 104 36.01 -0.75 31.19
CA PRO A 104 36.61 0.16 30.22
C PRO A 104 35.57 0.88 29.37
N GLU A 105 35.81 2.19 29.15
CA GLU A 105 34.95 3.11 28.42
C GLU A 105 34.35 2.52 27.13
N VAL A 106 33.13 2.00 27.22
CA VAL A 106 32.19 2.07 26.10
C VAL A 106 31.57 3.45 26.22
N GLY A 107 31.99 4.35 25.32
CA GLY A 107 31.76 5.79 25.41
C GLY A 107 30.35 6.15 25.86
N ARG A 108 30.24 6.77 27.05
CA ARG A 108 29.03 7.48 27.45
C ARG A 108 28.74 8.52 26.37
N ALA A 109 27.56 8.42 25.75
CA ALA A 109 27.05 9.41 24.83
C ALA A 109 27.19 10.81 25.46
N SER A 110 27.94 11.68 24.79
CA SER A 110 28.00 13.08 25.15
C SER A 110 26.63 13.73 24.90
N THR A 111 26.36 14.87 25.51
CA THR A 111 25.08 15.61 25.38
C THR A 111 24.76 16.07 23.94
N GLY A 112 25.60 15.74 22.94
CA GLY A 112 25.35 15.97 21.52
C GLY A 112 25.30 14.72 20.64
N ASP A 113 25.49 13.53 21.23
CA ASP A 113 25.57 12.28 20.47
C ASP A 113 24.17 11.72 20.14
N TYR A 114 24.10 11.01 19.02
CA TYR A 114 22.91 10.28 18.59
C TYR A 114 22.97 8.85 19.12
N LEU A 115 21.91 8.40 19.78
CA LEU A 115 21.68 7.01 20.12
C LEU A 115 20.92 6.35 18.96
N LEU A 116 21.52 5.34 18.35
CA LEU A 116 20.85 4.44 17.43
C LEU A 116 20.39 3.21 18.19
N THR A 117 19.14 2.82 18.00
CA THR A 117 18.55 1.62 18.59
C THR A 117 17.97 0.76 17.49
N ALA A 118 18.45 -0.48 17.34
CA ALA A 118 17.83 -1.49 16.49
C ALA A 118 16.54 -1.97 17.17
N ILE A 119 15.43 -1.94 16.43
CA ILE A 119 14.10 -2.25 16.98
C ILE A 119 13.36 -3.31 16.16
N GLY A 120 12.40 -3.98 16.77
CA GLY A 120 11.42 -4.83 16.10
C GLY A 120 10.32 -4.04 15.41
N VAL A 121 9.48 -4.74 14.66
CA VAL A 121 8.27 -4.16 14.05
C VAL A 121 7.25 -3.71 15.11
N ASP A 122 7.33 -4.29 16.30
CA ASP A 122 6.59 -3.95 17.51
C ASP A 122 7.22 -2.79 18.30
N GLY A 123 8.42 -2.33 17.92
CA GLY A 123 9.16 -1.29 18.62
C GLY A 123 10.14 -1.82 19.69
N GLU A 124 10.19 -3.13 19.94
CA GLU A 124 11.05 -3.71 20.98
C GLU A 124 12.54 -3.55 20.62
N PRO A 125 13.38 -3.02 21.53
CA PRO A 125 14.79 -2.79 21.25
C PRO A 125 15.63 -4.08 21.35
N PHE A 126 16.54 -4.28 20.39
CA PHE A 126 17.46 -5.42 20.35
C PHE A 126 18.93 -5.06 20.59
N GLY A 127 19.28 -3.78 20.41
CA GLY A 127 20.66 -3.32 20.56
C GLY A 127 20.82 -1.85 20.26
N GLU A 128 21.89 -1.27 20.82
CA GLU A 128 22.14 0.16 20.77
C GLU A 128 23.57 0.47 20.31
N ARG A 129 23.73 1.62 19.65
CA ARG A 129 25.03 2.19 19.31
C ARG A 129 24.99 3.71 19.37
N VAL A 130 26.01 4.31 19.94
CA VAL A 130 26.18 5.77 19.96
C VAL A 130 26.93 6.25 18.72
N SER A 131 26.50 7.36 18.14
CA SER A 131 27.15 8.06 17.03
C SER A 131 27.33 9.54 17.36
N PRO A 132 28.52 10.13 17.16
CA PRO A 132 28.77 11.55 17.43
C PRO A 132 28.09 12.48 16.40
N THR A 133 27.64 11.95 15.26
CA THR A 133 27.00 12.70 14.18
C THR A 133 25.66 12.12 13.78
N ARG A 134 24.81 12.90 13.08
CA ARG A 134 23.51 12.43 12.60
C ARG A 134 23.72 11.15 11.75
N PRO A 135 23.08 10.03 12.11
CA PRO A 135 23.36 8.76 11.46
C PRO A 135 22.99 8.74 9.98
N THR A 136 23.84 8.11 9.19
CA THR A 136 23.56 7.83 7.78
C THR A 136 22.78 6.53 7.62
N PRO A 137 22.07 6.32 6.49
CA PRO A 137 21.44 5.02 6.22
C PRO A 137 22.42 3.84 6.23
N ALA A 138 23.70 4.06 5.89
CA ALA A 138 24.74 3.04 5.95
C ALA A 138 25.09 2.65 7.39
N GLU A 139 25.11 3.62 8.30
CA GLU A 139 25.30 3.36 9.73
C GLU A 139 24.11 2.61 10.31
N ALA A 140 22.88 3.00 9.98
CA ALA A 140 21.68 2.26 10.36
C ALA A 140 21.73 0.81 9.83
N ALA A 141 22.14 0.62 8.58
CA ALA A 141 22.31 -0.71 7.98
C ALA A 141 23.27 -1.60 8.76
N ALA A 142 24.44 -1.07 9.14
CA ALA A 142 25.43 -1.83 9.90
C ALA A 142 24.90 -2.28 11.28
N LEU A 143 24.08 -1.46 11.94
CA LEU A 143 23.47 -1.82 13.23
C LEU A 143 22.33 -2.83 13.04
N GLY A 144 21.48 -2.62 12.03
CA GLY A 144 20.40 -3.54 11.69
C GLY A 144 20.92 -4.93 11.34
N ASP A 145 21.95 -5.02 10.50
CA ASP A 145 22.58 -6.29 10.12
C ASP A 145 23.25 -6.99 11.32
N LEU A 146 23.82 -6.24 12.27
CA LEU A 146 24.42 -6.78 13.49
C LEU A 146 23.39 -7.46 14.41
N HIS A 147 22.19 -6.88 14.53
CA HIS A 147 21.13 -7.35 15.42
C HIS A 147 20.01 -8.10 14.66
N GLU A 148 20.23 -8.43 13.40
CA GLU A 148 19.23 -9.06 12.51
C GLU A 148 17.89 -8.30 12.46
N SER A 149 17.94 -6.98 12.65
CA SER A 149 16.78 -6.09 12.65
C SER A 149 16.59 -5.40 11.30
N ASP A 150 15.32 -5.21 10.94
CA ASP A 150 14.89 -4.48 9.75
C ASP A 150 14.73 -2.96 9.97
N TYR A 151 14.80 -2.51 11.22
CA TYR A 151 14.44 -1.15 11.62
C TYR A 151 15.43 -0.59 12.65
N VAL A 152 15.78 0.68 12.47
CA VAL A 152 16.64 1.40 13.42
C VAL A 152 16.04 2.77 13.67
N ILE A 153 15.91 3.16 14.93
CA ILE A 153 15.61 4.54 15.31
C ILE A 153 16.90 5.24 15.71
N ALA A 154 17.02 6.52 15.40
CA ALA A 154 18.12 7.35 15.88
C ALA A 154 17.58 8.65 16.46
N GLY A 155 17.85 8.90 17.73
CA GLY A 155 17.48 10.13 18.44
C GLY A 155 18.70 10.73 19.12
N ARG A 156 18.60 12.00 19.50
CA ARG A 156 19.55 12.56 20.47
C ARG A 156 19.02 12.29 21.88
N HIS A 157 19.92 12.09 22.83
CA HIS A 157 19.54 11.82 24.22
C HIS A 157 18.74 12.99 24.85
N ASP A 158 18.91 14.21 24.37
CA ASP A 158 18.22 15.41 24.85
C ASP A 158 16.97 15.77 24.02
N SER A 159 16.54 14.90 23.11
CA SER A 159 15.49 15.19 22.14
C SER A 159 14.42 14.12 22.10
N ASP A 160 13.16 14.54 22.18
CA ASP A 160 12.00 13.65 22.02
C ASP A 160 11.73 13.29 20.56
N VAL A 161 12.56 13.74 19.61
CA VAL A 161 12.43 13.41 18.19
C VAL A 161 13.51 12.42 17.74
N VAL A 162 13.08 11.50 16.89
CA VAL A 162 13.87 10.43 16.30
C VAL A 162 13.76 10.44 14.78
N THR A 163 14.76 9.84 14.14
CA THR A 163 14.72 9.46 12.72
C THR A 163 14.59 7.95 12.64
N LEU A 164 13.56 7.48 11.95
CA LEU A 164 13.32 6.06 11.68
C LEU A 164 13.93 5.67 10.33
N TYR A 165 14.76 4.64 10.36
CA TYR A 165 15.34 3.98 9.20
C TYR A 165 14.74 2.60 9.05
N GLY A 166 14.56 2.15 7.81
CA GLY A 166 14.09 0.79 7.55
C GLY A 166 14.66 0.19 6.28
N ARG A 167 14.66 -1.15 6.28
CA ARG A 167 15.15 -1.98 5.18
C ARG A 167 14.03 -2.30 4.21
N GLY A 168 14.16 -1.83 2.97
CA GLY A 168 13.24 -2.11 1.87
C GLY A 168 13.24 -3.58 1.43
N SER A 169 12.32 -3.92 0.52
CA SER A 169 12.21 -5.26 -0.07
C SER A 169 13.41 -5.65 -0.94
N ASP A 170 14.14 -4.64 -1.44
CA ASP A 170 15.39 -4.78 -2.20
C ASP A 170 16.64 -4.79 -1.31
N ASN A 171 16.45 -4.90 0.01
CA ASN A 171 17.48 -4.78 1.06
C ASN A 171 18.18 -3.41 1.12
N SER A 172 17.67 -2.38 0.45
CA SER A 172 18.19 -1.02 0.60
C SER A 172 17.70 -0.38 1.91
N TRP A 173 18.56 0.39 2.58
CA TRP A 173 18.20 1.14 3.78
C TRP A 173 17.86 2.58 3.42
N SER A 174 16.75 3.08 3.95
CA SER A 174 16.28 4.44 3.70
C SER A 174 15.65 5.05 4.95
N VAL A 175 15.56 6.37 4.97
CA VAL A 175 14.83 7.10 6.01
C VAL A 175 13.33 6.98 5.72
N ILE A 176 12.58 6.38 6.64
CA ILE A 176 11.12 6.26 6.58
C ILE A 176 10.48 7.56 7.06
N ALA A 177 10.91 8.04 8.21
CA ALA A 177 10.41 9.27 8.81
C ALA A 177 11.56 9.96 9.56
N ALA A 178 11.65 11.27 9.45
CA ALA A 178 12.66 12.06 10.13
C ALA A 178 12.03 13.08 11.07
N ASP A 179 12.68 13.31 12.20
CA ASP A 179 12.34 14.34 13.17
C ASP A 179 10.89 14.18 13.69
N VAL A 180 10.54 12.94 14.05
CA VAL A 180 9.23 12.53 14.58
C VAL A 180 9.35 12.03 16.02
N ASP A 181 8.30 12.13 16.83
CA ASP A 181 8.28 11.50 18.15
C ASP A 181 8.25 9.96 18.06
N VAL A 182 8.61 9.29 19.15
CA VAL A 182 8.71 7.81 19.22
C VAL A 182 7.39 7.12 18.84
N ASP A 183 6.25 7.59 19.36
CA ASP A 183 4.94 7.04 19.00
C ASP A 183 4.67 7.11 17.49
N THR A 184 5.03 8.25 16.88
CA THR A 184 4.88 8.43 15.43
C THR A 184 5.85 7.54 14.67
N ALA A 185 7.07 7.31 15.19
CA ALA A 185 8.02 6.37 14.61
C ALA A 185 7.48 4.93 14.64
N GLU A 186 6.86 4.49 15.73
CA GLU A 186 6.20 3.18 15.80
C GLU A 186 5.07 3.04 14.78
N GLU A 187 4.19 4.04 14.67
CA GLU A 187 3.11 4.06 13.68
C GLU A 187 3.66 4.00 12.24
N MET A 188 4.76 4.70 11.97
CA MET A 188 5.44 4.67 10.67
C MET A 188 6.19 3.35 10.41
N CYS A 189 6.70 2.70 11.45
CA CYS A 189 7.34 1.38 11.36
C CYS A 189 6.32 0.33 10.91
N LEU A 190 5.18 0.27 11.60
CA LEU A 190 4.08 -0.64 11.25
C LEU A 190 3.53 -0.38 9.85
N TRP A 191 3.34 0.89 9.50
CA TRP A 191 2.93 1.26 8.14
C TRP A 191 3.92 0.80 7.08
N PHE A 192 5.22 1.01 7.32
CA PHE A 192 6.25 0.65 6.37
C PHE A 192 6.34 -0.87 6.22
N ASP A 193 6.28 -1.63 7.31
CA ASP A 193 6.22 -3.09 7.27
C ASP A 193 5.00 -3.57 6.45
N LEU A 194 3.81 -3.08 6.81
CA LEU A 194 2.56 -3.43 6.17
C LEU A 194 2.62 -3.22 4.64
N THR A 195 3.23 -2.10 4.22
CA THR A 195 3.22 -1.70 2.81
C THR A 195 4.38 -2.22 1.98
N ARG A 196 5.49 -2.64 2.61
CA ARG A 196 6.71 -3.05 1.90
C ARG A 196 7.10 -4.51 2.11
N ARG A 197 6.66 -5.15 3.21
CA ARG A 197 7.17 -6.46 3.63
C ARG A 197 6.12 -7.45 4.11
N HIS A 198 4.89 -7.01 4.36
CA HIS A 198 3.80 -7.86 4.84
C HIS A 198 3.61 -9.14 3.99
N GLY A 199 3.55 -10.29 4.67
CA GLY A 199 3.51 -11.63 4.05
C GLY A 199 4.87 -12.32 3.91
N ARG A 200 5.98 -11.67 4.27
CA ARG A 200 7.27 -12.36 4.45
C ARG A 200 7.30 -12.96 5.86
N ARG A 201 7.18 -14.28 5.96
CA ARG A 201 7.14 -15.04 7.21
C ARG A 201 8.31 -14.65 8.13
N LEU A 202 8.03 -13.92 9.20
CA LEU A 202 9.00 -13.64 10.26
C LEU A 202 9.32 -14.95 11.02
N PRO A 203 10.55 -15.15 11.50
CA PRO A 203 10.85 -16.29 12.35
C PRO A 203 10.12 -16.13 13.68
N ALA A 204 9.20 -17.06 13.97
CA ALA A 204 8.54 -17.29 15.26
C ALA A 204 8.33 -16.04 16.16
N GLY A 205 7.41 -15.18 15.76
CA GLY A 205 6.89 -14.06 16.56
C GLY A 205 5.49 -13.68 16.07
N HIS A 206 4.63 -13.20 16.96
CA HIS A 206 3.27 -12.77 16.64
C HIS A 206 3.33 -11.36 16.01
N HIS A 207 2.78 -11.15 14.81
CA HIS A 207 2.84 -9.81 14.21
C HIS A 207 1.83 -8.87 14.90
N PRO A 208 2.16 -7.61 15.21
CA PRO A 208 1.24 -6.66 15.89
C PRO A 208 -0.08 -6.32 15.16
N LEU A 209 -0.23 -6.81 13.92
CA LEU A 209 -1.39 -6.65 13.05
C LEU A 209 -2.15 -7.97 12.81
N GLU A 210 -1.67 -9.09 13.37
CA GLU A 210 -2.33 -10.39 13.29
C GLU A 210 -3.33 -10.61 14.44
N ASP A 211 -3.19 -9.88 15.56
CA ASP A 211 -4.03 -10.05 16.75
C ASP A 211 -4.86 -8.80 17.05
N VAL A 212 -6.03 -8.68 16.42
CA VAL A 212 -7.08 -7.76 16.89
C VAL A 212 -8.46 -8.35 16.60
N SER A 213 -9.22 -8.62 17.67
CA SER A 213 -10.66 -8.86 17.58
C SER A 213 -11.40 -7.52 17.49
N MET A 214 -12.07 -7.27 16.37
CA MET A 214 -12.96 -6.11 16.24
C MET A 214 -14.18 -6.26 17.16
N PRO A 215 -14.62 -5.20 17.86
CA PRO A 215 -15.78 -5.27 18.76
C PRO A 215 -17.04 -5.71 17.99
N GLU A 216 -17.75 -6.70 18.52
CA GLU A 216 -18.89 -7.35 17.84
C GLU A 216 -20.03 -6.39 17.48
N ASP A 217 -20.18 -5.30 18.26
CA ASP A 217 -21.23 -4.29 18.12
C ASP A 217 -21.16 -3.48 16.82
N ARG A 218 -20.08 -3.60 16.04
CA ARG A 218 -19.88 -2.86 14.78
C ARG A 218 -19.93 -3.74 13.52
N ARG A 219 -20.30 -5.02 13.64
CA ARG A 219 -20.30 -5.95 12.50
C ARG A 219 -21.39 -5.60 11.48
N MET A 220 -21.00 -5.50 10.20
CA MET A 220 -21.89 -5.26 9.08
C MET A 220 -22.63 -6.54 8.69
N ALA A 221 -23.90 -6.44 8.28
CA ALA A 221 -24.65 -7.57 7.73
C ALA A 221 -24.30 -7.84 6.25
N ALA A 222 -24.35 -9.11 5.82
CA ALA A 222 -24.05 -9.52 4.44
C ALA A 222 -24.85 -8.73 3.37
N VAL A 223 -26.15 -8.52 3.62
CA VAL A 223 -27.04 -7.78 2.72
C VAL A 223 -26.59 -6.33 2.55
N GLN A 224 -26.07 -5.73 3.61
CA GLN A 224 -25.54 -4.37 3.58
C GLN A 224 -24.24 -4.31 2.77
N ALA A 225 -23.33 -5.28 2.96
CA ALA A 225 -22.10 -5.38 2.17
C ALA A 225 -22.39 -5.55 0.66
N ILE A 226 -23.35 -6.40 0.29
CA ILE A 226 -23.80 -6.56 -1.11
C ILE A 226 -24.37 -5.24 -1.65
N SER A 227 -25.21 -4.55 -0.86
CA SER A 227 -25.81 -3.27 -1.28
C SER A 227 -24.76 -2.20 -1.56
N LEU A 228 -23.72 -2.11 -0.72
CA LEU A 228 -22.59 -1.21 -0.91
C LEU A 228 -21.86 -1.49 -2.24
N VAL A 229 -21.59 -2.76 -2.53
CA VAL A 229 -20.91 -3.17 -3.77
C VAL A 229 -21.77 -2.90 -5.00
N VAL A 230 -23.08 -3.13 -4.93
CA VAL A 230 -24.01 -2.80 -6.03
C VAL A 230 -24.03 -1.29 -6.31
N GLU A 231 -24.11 -0.44 -5.28
CA GLU A 231 -24.02 1.01 -5.46
C GLU A 231 -22.66 1.43 -6.06
N GLU A 232 -21.57 0.75 -5.67
CA GLU A 232 -20.23 1.01 -6.22
C GLU A 232 -20.12 0.62 -7.70
N ILE A 233 -20.63 -0.54 -8.08
CA ILE A 233 -20.68 -1.01 -9.47
C ILE A 233 -21.48 -0.03 -10.33
N LEU A 234 -22.65 0.40 -9.86
CA LEU A 234 -23.52 1.31 -10.61
C LEU A 234 -22.92 2.72 -10.73
N SER A 235 -22.33 3.25 -9.66
CA SER A 235 -21.74 4.59 -9.65
C SER A 235 -20.51 4.69 -10.55
N ARG A 236 -19.65 3.66 -10.53
CA ARG A 236 -18.45 3.57 -11.39
C ARG A 236 -18.74 3.03 -12.79
N ARG A 237 -19.97 2.57 -13.05
CA ARG A 237 -20.38 1.90 -14.30
C ARG A 237 -19.47 0.71 -14.64
N LEU A 238 -19.16 -0.09 -13.63
CA LEU A 238 -18.37 -1.31 -13.80
C LEU A 238 -19.19 -2.35 -14.56
N ASP A 239 -18.54 -3.06 -15.46
CA ASP A 239 -19.11 -4.20 -16.18
C ASP A 239 -19.06 -5.44 -15.28
N TYR A 240 -19.90 -5.43 -14.25
CA TYR A 240 -19.99 -6.46 -13.21
C TYR A 240 -21.47 -6.70 -12.88
N PRO A 241 -21.90 -7.96 -12.67
CA PRO A 241 -23.29 -8.25 -12.35
C PRO A 241 -23.70 -7.60 -11.03
N THR A 242 -24.91 -7.04 -10.99
CA THR A 242 -25.51 -6.44 -9.78
C THR A 242 -26.51 -7.38 -9.10
N GLN A 243 -26.72 -8.57 -9.65
CA GLN A 243 -27.66 -9.59 -9.18
C GLN A 243 -26.94 -10.90 -8.93
N GLY A 244 -27.41 -11.68 -7.95
CA GLY A 244 -26.83 -12.99 -7.62
C GLY A 244 -25.45 -12.92 -6.95
N LEU A 245 -25.06 -11.77 -6.40
CA LEU A 245 -23.83 -11.63 -5.63
C LEU A 245 -23.88 -12.43 -4.34
N THR A 246 -22.76 -13.06 -4.00
CA THR A 246 -22.53 -13.78 -2.74
C THR A 246 -21.58 -12.96 -1.86
N ALA A 247 -21.73 -13.07 -0.54
CA ALA A 247 -20.87 -12.40 0.42
C ALA A 247 -20.38 -13.42 1.48
N ASP A 248 -19.08 -13.67 1.50
CA ASP A 248 -18.43 -14.56 2.46
C ASP A 248 -17.78 -13.76 3.59
N ARG A 249 -17.97 -14.19 4.83
CA ARG A 249 -17.45 -13.50 6.00
C ARG A 249 -15.98 -13.84 6.25
N PHE A 250 -15.16 -12.83 6.53
CA PHE A 250 -13.82 -12.99 7.07
C PHE A 250 -13.60 -12.05 8.29
N ALA A 251 -12.40 -12.03 8.86
CA ALA A 251 -12.10 -11.34 10.12
C ALA A 251 -12.50 -9.85 10.11
N ALA A 252 -12.08 -9.10 9.08
CA ALA A 252 -12.32 -7.66 9.00
C ALA A 252 -13.60 -7.25 8.23
N GLY A 253 -14.36 -8.20 7.67
CA GLY A 253 -15.58 -7.88 6.92
C GLY A 253 -16.06 -8.98 5.97
N TRP A 254 -16.41 -8.59 4.74
CA TRP A 254 -17.08 -9.44 3.73
C TRP A 254 -16.35 -9.46 2.38
N SER A 255 -16.20 -10.63 1.80
CA SER A 255 -15.73 -10.84 0.42
C SER A 255 -16.94 -11.00 -0.48
N VAL A 256 -17.21 -10.01 -1.33
CA VAL A 256 -18.38 -9.95 -2.20
C VAL A 256 -17.99 -10.23 -3.64
N TYR A 257 -18.61 -11.23 -4.25
CA TYR A 257 -18.31 -11.66 -5.61
C TYR A 257 -19.50 -12.31 -6.32
N ALA A 258 -19.42 -12.39 -7.64
CA ALA A 258 -20.37 -13.14 -8.46
C ALA A 258 -19.94 -14.62 -8.53
N PRO A 259 -20.78 -15.58 -8.05
CA PRO A 259 -20.44 -16.99 -8.08
C PRO A 259 -20.34 -17.51 -9.52
N VAL A 260 -19.50 -18.52 -9.70
CA VAL A 260 -19.24 -19.15 -11.00
C VAL A 260 -19.86 -20.54 -10.95
N ASN A 261 -20.93 -20.76 -11.70
CA ASN A 261 -21.36 -22.12 -11.97
C ASN A 261 -20.43 -22.69 -13.04
N VAL A 262 -19.44 -23.47 -12.61
CA VAL A 262 -18.68 -24.33 -13.50
C VAL A 262 -19.48 -25.62 -13.62
N ASP A 263 -19.79 -26.04 -14.83
CA ASP A 263 -20.35 -27.38 -15.04
C ASP A 263 -19.22 -28.38 -14.85
N ASP A 264 -19.16 -29.00 -13.67
CA ASP A 264 -18.15 -30.03 -13.32
C ASP A 264 -18.21 -31.26 -14.25
N SER A 265 -19.26 -31.37 -15.07
CA SER A 265 -19.43 -32.42 -16.07
C SER A 265 -18.65 -32.15 -17.37
N ASP A 266 -18.21 -30.92 -17.62
CA ASP A 266 -17.48 -30.52 -18.82
C ASP A 266 -15.98 -30.24 -18.51
N PRO A 267 -15.06 -31.11 -18.98
CA PRO A 267 -13.62 -30.92 -18.81
C PRO A 267 -13.06 -29.63 -19.42
N MET A 268 -13.81 -28.94 -20.28
CA MET A 268 -13.42 -27.70 -20.95
C MET A 268 -14.05 -26.44 -20.31
N ALA A 269 -14.92 -26.58 -19.30
CA ALA A 269 -15.62 -25.46 -18.67
C ALA A 269 -14.69 -24.42 -18.01
N PHE A 270 -13.44 -24.77 -17.72
CA PHE A 270 -12.43 -23.82 -17.22
C PHE A 270 -12.03 -22.77 -18.27
N LEU A 271 -12.18 -23.04 -19.57
CA LEU A 271 -11.94 -22.07 -20.65
C LEU A 271 -13.05 -21.01 -20.72
N ASP A 272 -14.23 -21.35 -20.23
CA ASP A 272 -15.38 -20.45 -20.14
C ASP A 272 -15.38 -19.63 -18.85
N MET A 273 -14.40 -19.79 -17.96
CA MET A 273 -14.21 -18.88 -16.83
C MET A 273 -13.74 -17.50 -17.34
N PRO A 274 -14.55 -16.43 -17.19
CA PRO A 274 -14.14 -15.06 -17.43
C PRO A 274 -12.85 -14.74 -16.67
N VAL A 275 -11.82 -14.37 -17.42
CA VAL A 275 -10.52 -13.96 -16.90
C VAL A 275 -10.60 -12.49 -16.45
N GLY A 276 -10.11 -12.18 -15.24
CA GLY A 276 -10.10 -10.81 -14.70
C GLY A 276 -11.41 -10.39 -14.03
N ARG A 277 -11.98 -11.28 -13.21
CA ARG A 277 -13.12 -10.95 -12.34
C ARG A 277 -12.63 -10.18 -11.12
N SER A 278 -13.41 -9.18 -10.73
CA SER A 278 -13.18 -8.43 -9.51
C SER A 278 -13.83 -9.16 -8.33
N VAL A 279 -13.15 -9.19 -7.19
CA VAL A 279 -13.75 -9.48 -5.88
C VAL A 279 -13.74 -8.17 -5.10
N PHE A 280 -14.79 -7.89 -4.35
CA PHE A 280 -14.88 -6.67 -3.55
C PHE A 280 -14.77 -7.04 -2.07
N LEU A 281 -13.69 -6.61 -1.42
CA LEU A 281 -13.54 -6.71 0.02
C LEU A 281 -14.21 -5.50 0.67
N VAL A 282 -15.15 -5.76 1.58
CA VAL A 282 -15.93 -4.73 2.28
C VAL A 282 -15.65 -4.83 3.76
N SER A 283 -15.11 -3.79 4.39
CA SER A 283 -14.90 -3.79 5.83
C SER A 283 -16.19 -3.53 6.60
N ASP A 284 -16.20 -3.90 7.89
CA ASP A 284 -17.32 -3.58 8.78
C ASP A 284 -17.57 -2.06 8.93
N ALA A 285 -16.54 -1.23 8.71
CA ALA A 285 -16.66 0.22 8.66
C ALA A 285 -17.20 0.74 7.32
N GLY A 286 -17.40 -0.12 6.32
CA GLY A 286 -17.91 0.22 5.00
C GLY A 286 -16.85 0.61 3.97
N ARG A 287 -15.56 0.32 4.22
CA ARG A 287 -14.52 0.48 3.21
C ARG A 287 -14.65 -0.59 2.15
N ILE A 288 -14.63 -0.20 0.88
CA ILE A 288 -14.72 -1.11 -0.26
C ILE A 288 -13.37 -1.12 -0.97
N LYS A 289 -12.79 -2.31 -1.18
CA LYS A 289 -11.57 -2.52 -1.95
C LYS A 289 -11.83 -3.54 -3.06
N GLU A 290 -11.67 -3.11 -4.29
CA GLU A 290 -11.70 -3.99 -5.46
C GLU A 290 -10.36 -4.71 -5.60
N ILE A 291 -10.37 -6.03 -5.64
CA ILE A 291 -9.20 -6.87 -5.88
C ILE A 291 -9.38 -7.66 -7.18
N SER A 292 -8.29 -7.83 -7.92
CA SER A 292 -8.26 -8.67 -9.11
C SER A 292 -8.24 -10.15 -8.71
N SER A 293 -8.94 -11.01 -9.46
CA SER A 293 -8.88 -12.48 -9.33
C SER A 293 -7.48 -13.09 -9.50
N SER A 294 -6.47 -12.29 -9.85
CA SER A 294 -5.07 -12.73 -9.93
C SER A 294 -4.37 -12.81 -8.57
N VAL A 295 -4.95 -12.26 -7.51
CA VAL A 295 -4.46 -12.42 -6.13
C VAL A 295 -5.27 -13.54 -5.47
N PRO A 296 -4.63 -14.55 -4.85
CA PRO A 296 -5.35 -15.57 -4.09
C PRO A 296 -6.31 -14.94 -3.06
N PRO A 297 -7.57 -15.37 -2.97
CA PRO A 297 -8.57 -14.75 -2.09
C PRO A 297 -8.11 -14.62 -0.64
N HIS A 298 -7.58 -15.70 -0.07
CA HIS A 298 -7.06 -15.72 1.30
C HIS A 298 -5.96 -14.66 1.52
N GLN A 299 -5.03 -14.54 0.58
CA GLN A 299 -3.95 -13.56 0.68
C GLN A 299 -4.48 -12.11 0.61
N ALA A 300 -5.51 -11.87 -0.19
CA ALA A 300 -6.13 -10.56 -0.29
C ALA A 300 -6.93 -10.21 0.98
N GLU A 301 -7.62 -11.18 1.57
CA GLU A 301 -8.35 -11.06 2.84
C GLU A 301 -7.40 -10.80 4.01
N GLU A 302 -6.27 -11.51 4.09
CA GLU A 302 -5.22 -11.27 5.10
C GLU A 302 -4.67 -9.84 4.99
N MET A 303 -4.27 -9.42 3.79
CA MET A 303 -3.74 -8.07 3.56
C MET A 303 -4.76 -6.98 3.92
N PHE A 304 -6.03 -7.17 3.53
CA PHE A 304 -7.09 -6.22 3.88
C PHE A 304 -7.37 -6.20 5.39
N THR A 305 -7.31 -7.35 6.05
CA THR A 305 -7.45 -7.46 7.50
C THR A 305 -6.33 -6.71 8.21
N ALA A 306 -5.08 -6.85 7.75
CA ALA A 306 -3.95 -6.11 8.31
C ALA A 306 -4.06 -4.58 8.08
N GLU A 307 -4.57 -4.16 6.91
CA GLU A 307 -4.88 -2.74 6.65
C GLU A 307 -5.95 -2.20 7.60
N GLU A 308 -7.10 -2.89 7.75
CA GLU A 308 -8.15 -2.46 8.67
C GLU A 308 -7.66 -2.46 10.12
N THR A 309 -6.86 -3.46 10.49
CA THR A 309 -6.25 -3.54 11.81
C THR A 309 -5.33 -2.37 12.06
N TYR A 310 -4.47 -2.01 11.11
CA TYR A 310 -3.63 -0.83 11.21
C TYR A 310 -4.46 0.46 11.34
N LEU A 311 -5.51 0.62 10.53
CA LEU A 311 -6.38 1.78 10.55
C LEU A 311 -7.10 1.96 11.89
N CYS A 312 -7.69 0.87 12.41
CA CYS A 312 -8.49 0.87 13.63
C CYS A 312 -7.70 0.57 14.91
N ARG A 313 -6.38 0.39 14.79
CA ARG A 313 -5.50 0.08 15.92
C ARG A 313 -5.60 1.14 17.00
N SER A 314 -5.90 0.73 18.23
CA SER A 314 -5.62 1.55 19.40
C SER A 314 -4.10 1.72 19.57
N PRO A 315 -3.61 2.92 19.87
CA PRO A 315 -2.21 3.19 20.19
C PRO A 315 -1.63 2.25 21.25
N ALA A 316 -0.30 2.09 21.27
CA ALA A 316 0.39 1.17 22.17
C ALA A 316 0.08 1.46 23.66
N ALA A 317 0.05 2.72 24.07
CA ALA A 317 -0.31 3.11 25.44
C ALA A 317 -1.73 2.68 25.83
N ASP A 318 -2.70 2.84 24.93
CA ASP A 318 -4.10 2.46 25.19
C ASP A 318 -4.26 0.94 25.25
N ARG A 319 -3.53 0.22 24.39
CA ARG A 319 -3.44 -1.25 24.44
C ARG A 319 -2.83 -1.72 25.74
N PHE A 320 -1.69 -1.15 26.14
CA PHE A 320 -1.06 -1.47 27.42
C PHE A 320 -2.01 -1.27 28.60
N MET A 321 -2.76 -0.17 28.65
CA MET A 321 -3.75 0.08 29.70
C MET A 321 -4.91 -0.92 29.66
N THR A 322 -5.27 -1.39 28.47
CA THR A 322 -6.30 -2.43 28.28
C THR A 322 -5.80 -3.80 28.72
N ASP A 323 -4.61 -4.20 28.29
CA ASP A 323 -3.96 -5.47 28.66
C ASP A 323 -3.71 -5.52 30.18
N LEU A 324 -3.24 -4.41 30.76
CA LEU A 324 -3.07 -4.25 32.20
C LEU A 324 -4.41 -4.41 32.94
N LYS A 325 -5.47 -3.78 32.44
CA LYS A 325 -6.82 -3.95 33.01
C LYS A 325 -7.25 -5.41 32.96
N GLU A 326 -7.11 -6.08 31.82
CA GLU A 326 -7.50 -7.47 31.65
C GLU A 326 -6.71 -8.40 32.57
N GLU A 327 -5.39 -8.20 32.68
CA GLU A 327 -4.53 -8.97 33.57
C GLU A 327 -4.89 -8.74 35.05
N VAL A 328 -5.15 -7.50 35.46
CA VAL A 328 -5.61 -7.17 36.82
C VAL A 328 -6.95 -7.86 37.11
N MET A 329 -7.90 -7.83 36.18
CA MET A 329 -9.20 -8.51 36.34
C MET A 329 -9.06 -10.03 36.40
N ARG A 330 -8.19 -10.61 35.56
CA ARG A 330 -7.88 -12.05 35.56
C ARG A 330 -7.28 -12.49 36.89
N LEU A 331 -6.35 -11.70 37.44
CA LEU A 331 -5.71 -11.97 38.73
C LEU A 331 -6.66 -11.82 39.92
N ASP A 332 -7.56 -10.83 39.90
CA ASP A 332 -8.59 -10.69 40.94
C ASP A 332 -9.59 -11.85 40.91
N ALA A 333 -10.05 -12.25 39.72
CA ALA A 333 -10.90 -13.42 39.53
C ALA A 333 -10.22 -14.71 40.00
N ALA A 334 -8.94 -14.90 39.67
CA ALA A 334 -8.15 -16.05 40.13
C ALA A 334 -7.92 -16.05 41.65
N SER A 335 -7.97 -14.87 42.29
CA SER A 335 -7.85 -14.70 43.74
C SER A 335 -9.20 -14.78 44.47
N GLY A 336 -10.29 -15.12 43.77
CA GLY A 336 -11.63 -15.18 44.35
C GLY A 336 -12.17 -13.81 44.79
N GLY A 337 -11.72 -12.72 44.16
CA GLY A 337 -12.11 -11.35 44.52
C GLY A 337 -11.45 -10.81 45.79
N ALA A 338 -10.38 -11.47 46.29
CA ALA A 338 -9.72 -11.08 47.53
C ALA A 338 -9.09 -9.67 47.50
N ALA A 339 -8.79 -9.14 46.32
CA ALA A 339 -8.27 -7.77 46.18
C ALA A 339 -9.40 -6.71 46.20
N GLY A 340 -10.68 -7.13 46.10
CA GLY A 340 -11.84 -6.24 46.22
C GLY A 340 -11.96 -5.20 45.10
N ILE A 341 -11.28 -5.40 43.97
CA ILE A 341 -11.27 -4.45 42.85
C ILE A 341 -12.60 -4.59 42.09
N SER A 342 -13.59 -3.81 42.50
CA SER A 342 -14.93 -3.86 41.92
C SER A 342 -15.01 -3.23 40.52
N SER A 343 -14.05 -2.35 40.18
CA SER A 343 -13.94 -1.72 38.86
C SER A 343 -12.55 -1.11 38.64
N PHE A 344 -11.94 -1.37 37.48
CA PHE A 344 -10.76 -0.66 36.98
C PHE A 344 -11.19 0.19 35.78
N THR A 345 -11.23 1.50 35.96
CA THR A 345 -11.62 2.45 34.92
C THR A 345 -10.38 2.95 34.20
N VAL A 346 -10.19 2.52 32.96
CA VAL A 346 -9.22 3.15 32.05
C VAL A 346 -9.87 4.44 31.55
N VAL A 347 -9.30 5.58 31.91
CA VAL A 347 -9.65 6.86 31.30
C VAL A 347 -9.03 6.86 29.91
N GLY A 348 -9.86 6.95 28.87
CA GLY A 348 -9.38 7.03 27.49
C GLY A 348 -8.56 8.32 27.25
N PRO A 349 -7.83 8.40 26.14
CA PRO A 349 -7.01 9.56 25.83
C PRO A 349 -7.88 10.83 25.78
N SER A 350 -7.32 11.92 26.30
CA SER A 350 -7.93 13.25 26.24
C SER A 350 -8.05 13.73 24.79
N THR A 351 -8.96 14.66 24.54
CA THR A 351 -9.11 15.30 23.23
C THR A 351 -7.80 15.92 22.75
N GLU A 352 -7.02 16.54 23.64
CA GLU A 352 -5.73 17.17 23.30
C GLU A 352 -4.70 16.14 22.81
N GLU A 353 -4.64 14.96 23.43
CA GLU A 353 -3.75 13.86 23.00
C GLU A 353 -4.17 13.32 21.62
N ILE A 354 -5.47 13.19 21.36
CA ILE A 354 -5.99 12.76 20.06
C ILE A 354 -5.68 13.81 18.98
N VAL A 355 -5.84 15.11 19.27
CA VAL A 355 -5.48 16.21 18.36
C VAL A 355 -3.99 16.16 18.05
N ALA A 356 -3.15 16.03 19.08
CA ALA A 356 -1.70 15.97 18.91
C ALA A 356 -1.30 14.78 18.04
N ARG A 357 -1.86 13.59 18.30
CA ARG A 357 -1.58 12.37 17.55
C ARG A 357 -2.03 12.46 16.09
N ALA A 358 -3.24 12.93 15.83
CA ALA A 358 -3.73 13.15 14.46
C ALA A 358 -2.87 14.19 13.71
N SER A 359 -2.40 15.24 14.41
CA SER A 359 -1.57 16.28 13.80
C SER A 359 -0.15 15.79 13.50
N ARG A 360 0.43 14.94 14.35
CA ARG A 360 1.80 14.40 14.17
C ARG A 360 1.96 13.58 12.90
N LEU A 361 0.92 12.88 12.44
CA LEU A 361 0.96 12.12 11.18
C LEU A 361 1.03 13.00 9.92
N VAL A 362 0.69 14.29 10.00
CA VAL A 362 0.77 15.21 8.85
C VAL A 362 2.21 15.41 8.38
N GLY A 363 3.17 15.44 9.32
CA GLY A 363 4.60 15.55 9.01
C GLY A 363 5.10 14.39 8.14
N PRO A 364 4.97 13.14 8.59
CA PRO A 364 5.31 11.95 7.81
C PRO A 364 4.57 11.86 6.48
N ILE A 365 3.26 12.15 6.43
CA ILE A 365 2.50 12.17 5.16
C ILE A 365 3.14 13.17 4.19
N THR A 366 3.48 14.37 4.68
CA THR A 366 4.15 15.41 3.89
C THR A 366 5.52 14.95 3.39
N GLN A 367 6.33 14.32 4.26
CA GLN A 367 7.64 13.78 3.88
C GLN A 367 7.52 12.71 2.80
N GLN A 368 6.55 11.80 2.92
CA GLN A 368 6.31 10.73 1.95
C GLN A 368 5.82 11.28 0.61
N LEU A 369 4.92 12.26 0.61
CA LEU A 369 4.48 12.93 -0.62
C LEU A 369 5.64 13.66 -1.30
N ALA A 370 6.49 14.35 -0.54
CA ALA A 370 7.65 15.08 -1.05
C ALA A 370 8.63 14.17 -1.84
N GLN A 371 8.74 12.89 -1.45
CA GLN A 371 9.59 11.90 -2.15
C GLN A 371 9.08 11.54 -3.56
N LEU A 372 7.81 11.79 -3.85
CA LEU A 372 7.23 11.58 -5.19
C LEU A 372 7.51 12.73 -6.15
N GLY A 373 8.00 13.87 -5.64
CA GLY A 373 8.19 15.07 -6.40
C GLY A 373 9.28 14.93 -7.47
N PRO A 374 9.09 15.52 -8.67
CA PRO A 374 10.12 15.53 -9.69
C PRO A 374 11.35 16.32 -9.21
N PRO A 375 12.57 15.96 -9.65
CA PRO A 375 13.78 16.67 -9.23
C PRO A 375 13.66 18.19 -9.41
N GLY A 376 13.96 18.95 -8.34
CA GLY A 376 13.92 20.41 -8.36
C GLY A 376 12.53 21.03 -8.22
N TRP A 377 11.56 20.32 -7.62
CA TRP A 377 10.30 20.93 -7.21
C TRP A 377 10.53 21.98 -6.10
N ASP A 378 9.76 23.07 -6.14
CA ASP A 378 9.80 24.16 -5.15
C ASP A 378 8.52 24.25 -4.31
N HIS A 379 7.43 23.67 -4.82
CA HIS A 379 6.13 23.74 -4.17
C HIS A 379 5.27 22.55 -4.57
N PHE A 380 4.42 22.06 -3.66
CA PHE A 380 3.35 21.14 -4.03
C PHE A 380 2.08 21.40 -3.23
N THR A 381 0.97 21.02 -3.83
CA THR A 381 -0.34 20.97 -3.19
C THR A 381 -0.87 19.55 -3.23
N ALA A 382 -1.36 19.04 -2.10
CA ALA A 382 -2.07 17.78 -2.02
C ALA A 382 -3.48 18.02 -1.45
N ILE A 383 -4.50 17.48 -2.12
CA ILE A 383 -5.89 17.54 -1.68
C ILE A 383 -6.40 16.11 -1.56
N PHE A 384 -6.90 15.75 -0.39
CA PHE A 384 -7.49 14.45 -0.11
C PHE A 384 -8.95 14.63 0.27
N SER A 385 -9.87 14.11 -0.53
CA SER A 385 -11.32 14.10 -0.26
C SER A 385 -11.76 12.69 0.10
N PHE A 386 -11.86 12.39 1.39
CA PHE A 386 -11.97 11.02 1.89
C PHE A 386 -13.27 10.80 2.67
N THR A 387 -13.89 9.65 2.42
CA THR A 387 -14.99 9.06 3.21
C THR A 387 -14.58 7.63 3.57
N VAL A 388 -15.39 6.90 4.33
CA VAL A 388 -15.13 5.46 4.57
C VAL A 388 -15.12 4.61 3.29
N SER A 389 -15.89 4.96 2.26
CA SER A 389 -16.15 4.08 1.11
C SER A 389 -15.69 4.64 -0.24
N GLY A 390 -15.21 5.89 -0.27
CA GLY A 390 -14.84 6.60 -1.49
C GLY A 390 -13.84 7.70 -1.21
N GLU A 391 -12.88 7.84 -2.12
CA GLU A 391 -11.70 8.65 -1.92
C GLU A 391 -11.25 9.26 -3.24
N VAL A 392 -10.83 10.53 -3.19
CA VAL A 392 -10.13 11.20 -4.26
C VAL A 392 -8.89 11.85 -3.69
N ALA A 393 -7.76 11.68 -4.35
CA ALA A 393 -6.49 12.31 -3.99
C ALA A 393 -5.89 13.02 -5.21
N GLN A 394 -5.56 14.30 -5.05
CA GLN A 394 -4.86 15.08 -6.08
C GLN A 394 -3.53 15.57 -5.51
N LEU A 395 -2.43 15.25 -6.18
CA LEU A 395 -1.10 15.75 -5.84
C LEU A 395 -0.51 16.46 -7.04
N ARG A 396 -0.14 17.73 -6.85
CA ARG A 396 0.39 18.60 -7.90
C ARG A 396 1.69 19.23 -7.44
N PHE A 397 2.76 18.95 -8.17
CA PHE A 397 4.05 19.59 -7.99
C PHE A 397 4.20 20.79 -8.91
N ARG A 398 4.90 21.80 -8.42
CA ARG A 398 5.40 22.92 -9.19
C ARG A 398 6.94 22.89 -9.16
N SER A 399 7.53 23.07 -10.34
CA SER A 399 8.96 23.32 -10.51
C SER A 399 9.09 24.52 -11.44
N GLY A 400 9.25 25.70 -10.85
CA GLY A 400 9.22 26.98 -11.57
C GLY A 400 7.88 27.21 -12.28
N LYS A 401 7.88 27.23 -13.63
CA LYS A 401 6.65 27.39 -14.44
C LYS A 401 5.93 26.08 -14.77
N ARG A 402 6.54 24.92 -14.50
CA ARG A 402 5.95 23.61 -14.84
C ARG A 402 5.08 23.12 -13.69
N ARG A 403 3.91 22.59 -14.02
CA ARG A 403 3.03 21.86 -13.12
C ARG A 403 3.00 20.40 -13.55
N THR A 404 3.16 19.50 -12.59
CA THR A 404 3.13 18.06 -12.82
C THR A 404 2.12 17.45 -11.85
N GLU A 405 1.12 16.75 -12.38
CA GLU A 405 0.23 15.95 -11.55
C GLU A 405 0.87 14.59 -11.31
N THR A 406 0.75 14.09 -10.09
CA THR A 406 1.34 12.81 -9.69
C THR A 406 0.28 12.01 -8.95
N PRO A 407 0.01 10.74 -9.34
CA PRO A 407 -0.93 9.92 -8.60
C PRO A 407 -0.34 9.63 -7.20
N VAL A 408 -1.19 9.73 -6.17
CA VAL A 408 -0.79 9.32 -4.82
C VAL A 408 -0.77 7.78 -4.78
N PRO A 409 0.32 7.15 -4.33
CA PRO A 409 0.35 5.70 -4.10
C PRO A 409 -0.52 5.32 -2.92
N GLU A 410 -1.14 4.14 -2.95
CA GLU A 410 -2.02 3.75 -1.84
C GLU A 410 -1.30 3.63 -0.50
N GLN A 411 -0.03 3.26 -0.51
CA GLN A 411 0.75 3.23 0.72
C GLN A 411 0.60 4.57 1.47
N ILE A 412 0.67 5.70 0.77
CA ILE A 412 0.50 7.02 1.38
C ILE A 412 -0.97 7.29 1.75
N ALA A 413 -1.93 6.91 0.92
CA ALA A 413 -3.34 7.09 1.30
C ALA A 413 -3.74 6.27 2.53
N LEU A 414 -3.12 5.11 2.77
CA LEU A 414 -3.33 4.36 4.01
C LEU A 414 -2.93 5.17 5.25
N LEU A 415 -1.81 5.93 5.19
CA LEU A 415 -1.44 6.87 6.26
C LEU A 415 -2.47 8.00 6.41
N VAL A 416 -2.97 8.53 5.29
CA VAL A 416 -4.00 9.59 5.30
C VAL A 416 -5.30 9.07 5.94
N ARG A 417 -5.70 7.83 5.63
CA ARG A 417 -6.85 7.16 6.28
C ARG A 417 -6.63 6.97 7.77
N ARG A 418 -5.43 6.55 8.19
CA ARG A 418 -5.07 6.42 9.61
C ARG A 418 -5.20 7.76 10.32
N GLN A 419 -4.67 8.82 9.73
CA GLN A 419 -4.79 10.18 10.25
C GLN A 419 -6.26 10.62 10.36
N ARG A 420 -7.07 10.36 9.32
CA ARG A 420 -8.51 10.64 9.33
C ARG A 420 -9.25 9.86 10.41
N HIS A 421 -8.91 8.58 10.61
CA HIS A 421 -9.53 7.74 11.63
C HIS A 421 -9.23 8.25 13.04
N LEU A 422 -8.00 8.72 13.29
CA LEU A 422 -7.65 9.38 14.54
C LEU A 422 -8.44 10.69 14.71
N ALA A 423 -8.53 11.51 13.65
CA ALA A 423 -9.34 12.72 13.66
C ALA A 423 -10.84 12.46 13.88
N ALA A 424 -11.35 11.27 13.53
CA ALA A 424 -12.75 10.90 13.73
C ALA A 424 -13.17 10.87 15.21
N HIS A 425 -12.21 10.75 16.14
CA HIS A 425 -12.44 10.77 17.57
C HIS A 425 -12.45 12.20 18.16
N LEU A 426 -12.20 13.22 17.33
CA LEU A 426 -12.31 14.62 17.73
C LEU A 426 -13.78 15.07 17.78
N PRO A 427 -14.12 16.10 18.57
CA PRO A 427 -15.47 16.65 18.61
C PRO A 427 -16.03 17.10 17.24
N ALA A 428 -15.16 17.57 16.35
CA ALA A 428 -15.52 17.95 14.99
C ALA A 428 -15.82 16.74 14.07
N GLY A 429 -15.43 15.53 14.50
CA GLY A 429 -15.47 14.32 13.72
C GLY A 429 -14.39 14.29 12.63
N PRO A 430 -14.46 13.32 11.70
CA PRO A 430 -13.50 13.23 10.62
C PRO A 430 -13.70 14.39 9.64
N TRP A 431 -12.59 14.99 9.21
CA TRP A 431 -12.59 15.94 8.11
C TRP A 431 -13.04 15.28 6.80
N TRP A 432 -13.55 16.10 5.88
CA TRP A 432 -13.89 15.66 4.52
C TRP A 432 -12.79 15.89 3.53
N ARG A 433 -12.15 17.07 3.61
CA ARG A 433 -10.94 17.36 2.85
C ARG A 433 -9.77 17.72 3.73
N LEU A 434 -8.61 17.15 3.42
CA LEU A 434 -7.31 17.55 3.95
C LEU A 434 -6.54 18.23 2.82
N LEU A 435 -6.17 19.49 3.02
CA LEU A 435 -5.40 20.28 2.07
C LEU A 435 -4.01 20.52 2.66
N LEU A 436 -2.99 20.08 1.93
CA LEU A 436 -1.59 20.31 2.26
C LEU A 436 -1.00 21.21 1.20
N THR A 437 -0.40 22.31 1.64
CA THR A 437 0.38 23.20 0.78
C THR A 437 1.79 23.30 1.32
N VAL A 438 2.76 22.84 0.53
CA VAL A 438 4.15 22.79 0.94
C VAL A 438 4.98 23.65 0.02
N SER A 439 5.77 24.54 0.60
CA SER A 439 6.74 25.35 -0.12
C SER A 439 8.13 25.08 0.41
N HIS A 440 9.05 24.75 -0.49
CA HIS A 440 10.44 24.46 -0.18
C HIS A 440 11.33 25.45 -0.94
N SER A 441 12.14 26.18 -0.19
CA SER A 441 13.14 27.12 -0.72
C SER A 441 14.51 26.72 -0.21
N VAL A 442 15.50 26.68 -1.10
CA VAL A 442 16.87 26.27 -0.76
C VAL A 442 17.41 27.14 0.39
N GLY A 443 17.78 26.51 1.50
CA GLY A 443 18.35 27.18 2.69
C GLY A 443 17.34 27.61 3.75
N THR A 444 16.04 27.48 3.49
CA THR A 444 14.96 27.65 4.47
C THR A 444 14.19 26.34 4.58
N GLY A 445 13.88 25.89 5.80
CA GLY A 445 13.09 24.66 5.98
C GLY A 445 11.77 24.70 5.20
N ALA A 446 11.21 23.53 4.89
CA ALA A 446 9.93 23.44 4.19
C ALA A 446 8.83 24.08 5.04
N HIS A 447 8.07 25.01 4.45
CA HIS A 447 6.89 25.57 5.08
C HIS A 447 5.69 24.73 4.68
N VAL A 448 5.03 24.13 5.67
CA VAL A 448 3.87 23.25 5.50
C VAL A 448 2.65 23.98 6.06
N MET A 449 1.66 24.22 5.21
CA MET A 449 0.35 24.71 5.60
C MET A 449 -0.64 23.56 5.49
N THR A 450 -1.39 23.32 6.55
CA THR A 450 -2.37 22.23 6.65
C THR A 450 -3.74 22.83 6.95
N GLU A 451 -4.72 22.48 6.14
CA GLU A 451 -6.10 22.90 6.32
C GLU A 451 -7.02 21.69 6.30
N TYR A 452 -8.02 21.72 7.18
CA TYR A 452 -9.07 20.71 7.26
C TYR A 452 -10.39 21.36 6.87
N ASP A 453 -11.11 20.76 5.92
CA ASP A 453 -12.42 21.21 5.49
C ASP A 453 -13.50 20.23 5.94
N TYR A 454 -14.47 20.77 6.70
CA TYR A 454 -15.63 20.06 7.24
C TYR A 454 -16.92 20.32 6.44
N GLY A 455 -16.79 20.94 5.26
CA GLY A 455 -17.88 21.17 4.33
C GLY A 455 -18.64 22.46 4.61
N ASP A 456 -17.98 23.48 5.15
CA ASP A 456 -18.63 24.78 5.38
C ASP A 456 -19.13 25.38 4.05
N GLU A 457 -18.38 25.14 2.97
CA GLU A 457 -18.75 25.47 1.60
C GLU A 457 -18.84 24.21 0.71
N PRO A 458 -19.65 24.24 -0.38
CA PRO A 458 -19.70 23.16 -1.35
C PRO A 458 -18.34 22.86 -1.99
N PHE A 459 -17.99 21.57 -2.07
CA PHE A 459 -16.72 21.17 -2.68
C PHE A 459 -16.70 21.41 -4.21
N PRO A 460 -15.51 21.69 -4.78
CA PRO A 460 -15.28 21.63 -6.22
C PRO A 460 -15.68 20.27 -6.80
N THR A 461 -16.05 20.25 -8.08
CA THR A 461 -16.57 19.02 -8.73
C THR A 461 -15.54 17.89 -8.76
N GLU A 462 -14.27 18.24 -8.91
CA GLU A 462 -13.12 17.33 -8.91
C GLU A 462 -12.83 16.69 -7.54
N ASP A 463 -13.34 17.29 -6.47
CA ASP A 463 -13.14 16.84 -5.08
C ASP A 463 -14.41 16.20 -4.50
N LEU A 464 -15.56 16.38 -5.17
CA LEU A 464 -16.86 15.94 -4.71
C LEU A 464 -17.09 14.47 -5.05
N LEU A 465 -17.23 13.65 -4.01
CA LEU A 465 -17.53 12.23 -4.16
C LEU A 465 -18.99 11.99 -4.54
N ALA A 466 -19.29 10.80 -5.05
CA ALA A 466 -20.67 10.39 -5.29
C ALA A 466 -21.51 10.39 -3.99
N PRO A 467 -22.83 10.67 -4.07
CA PRO A 467 -23.72 10.77 -2.91
C PRO A 467 -23.65 9.62 -1.91
N HIS A 468 -23.50 8.38 -2.38
CA HIS A 468 -23.49 7.19 -1.51
C HIS A 468 -22.29 7.16 -0.57
N HIS A 469 -21.14 7.68 -1.00
CA HIS A 469 -19.95 7.72 -0.18
C HIS A 469 -20.14 8.54 1.10
N TYR A 470 -20.85 9.66 1.01
CA TYR A 470 -21.19 10.48 2.18
C TYR A 470 -22.23 9.81 3.08
N ARG A 471 -23.23 9.10 2.51
CA ARG A 471 -24.20 8.33 3.30
C ARG A 471 -23.51 7.25 4.14
N ASN A 472 -22.58 6.52 3.51
CA ASN A 472 -21.79 5.49 4.19
C ASN A 472 -20.93 6.09 5.30
N ASP A 473 -20.35 7.27 5.07
CA ASP A 473 -19.57 7.97 6.08
C ASP A 473 -20.41 8.44 7.28
N PHE A 474 -21.64 8.91 7.05
CA PHE A 474 -22.57 9.26 8.13
C PHE A 474 -22.97 8.06 8.98
N ALA A 475 -23.08 6.88 8.36
CA ALA A 475 -23.38 5.65 9.08
C ALA A 475 -22.18 5.18 9.93
N ALA A 476 -20.96 5.30 9.40
CA ALA A 476 -19.75 4.88 10.10
C ALA A 476 -19.31 5.86 11.20
N TYR A 477 -19.45 7.16 10.95
CA TYR A 477 -19.14 8.26 11.85
C TYR A 477 -20.35 9.18 12.02
N PRO A 478 -21.33 8.79 12.86
CA PRO A 478 -22.47 9.63 13.19
C PRO A 478 -22.02 10.96 13.80
N ARG A 479 -22.58 12.07 13.33
CA ARG A 479 -22.27 13.41 13.83
C ARG A 479 -23.52 14.24 14.05
N GLY A 480 -23.47 15.13 15.05
CA GLY A 480 -24.61 15.99 15.40
C GLY A 480 -24.97 17.01 14.33
N GLU A 481 -23.95 17.61 13.69
CA GLU A 481 -24.13 18.66 12.68
C GLU A 481 -23.46 18.25 11.35
N VAL A 482 -24.23 18.34 10.26
CA VAL A 482 -23.74 18.16 8.88
C VAL A 482 -24.24 19.35 8.05
N PRO A 483 -23.36 19.98 7.25
CA PRO A 483 -23.75 21.07 6.37
C PRO A 483 -24.96 20.73 5.48
N GLY A 484 -25.89 21.68 5.35
CA GLY A 484 -27.16 21.42 4.67
C GLY A 484 -27.01 21.07 3.18
N TRP A 485 -25.99 21.61 2.50
CA TRP A 485 -25.70 21.25 1.11
C TRP A 485 -25.22 19.80 0.99
N LEU A 486 -24.42 19.33 1.94
CA LEU A 486 -23.88 17.98 1.93
C LEU A 486 -24.94 16.94 2.27
N LYS A 487 -25.87 17.27 3.20
CA LYS A 487 -27.07 16.45 3.44
C LYS A 487 -27.91 16.30 2.16
N ARG A 488 -28.12 17.39 1.41
CA ARG A 488 -28.86 17.35 0.13
C ARG A 488 -28.12 16.55 -0.94
N HIS A 489 -26.81 16.71 -1.05
CA HIS A 489 -25.98 15.94 -1.98
C HIS A 489 -26.04 14.45 -1.67
N ALA A 490 -25.84 14.05 -0.40
CA ALA A 490 -25.92 12.66 0.02
C ALA A 490 -27.32 12.06 -0.15
N ALA A 491 -28.38 12.86 0.01
CA ALA A 491 -29.76 12.45 -0.22
C ALA A 491 -30.15 12.36 -1.71
N ALA A 492 -29.34 12.89 -2.63
CA ALA A 492 -29.57 12.75 -4.05
C ALA A 492 -29.38 11.27 -4.44
N ALA A 493 -30.49 10.52 -4.46
CA ALA A 493 -30.53 9.17 -5.03
C ALA A 493 -30.01 9.24 -6.47
N GLY A 494 -29.15 8.28 -6.85
CA GLY A 494 -28.31 8.23 -8.06
C GLY A 494 -28.99 8.53 -9.40
N LYS A 495 -29.51 9.74 -9.57
CA LYS A 495 -29.92 10.30 -10.84
C LYS A 495 -28.64 10.82 -11.50
N PRO A 496 -28.26 10.30 -12.67
CA PRO A 496 -27.16 10.90 -13.43
C PRO A 496 -27.46 12.39 -13.59
N ALA A 497 -26.44 13.21 -13.34
CA ALA A 497 -26.49 14.65 -13.51
C ALA A 497 -27.18 14.96 -14.85
N ALA A 498 -28.36 15.58 -14.77
CA ALA A 498 -29.09 15.99 -15.95
C ALA A 498 -28.23 17.02 -16.68
N SER A 499 -27.67 16.61 -17.82
CA SER A 499 -27.21 17.55 -18.82
C SER A 499 -28.42 18.40 -19.21
N GLU A 500 -28.28 19.71 -19.13
CA GLU A 500 -29.30 20.66 -19.57
C GLU A 500 -29.77 20.32 -21.00
N PRO A 501 -31.07 20.42 -21.31
CA PRO A 501 -31.61 20.05 -22.61
C PRO A 501 -31.20 21.07 -23.66
N ARG A 502 -30.15 20.74 -24.42
CA ARG A 502 -29.87 21.42 -25.69
C ARG A 502 -30.95 21.02 -26.69
N ALA A 503 -31.83 21.97 -26.99
CA ALA A 503 -32.93 21.85 -27.95
C ALA A 503 -32.45 21.18 -29.25
N ALA A 504 -32.99 20.00 -29.52
CA ALA A 504 -32.90 19.34 -30.80
C ALA A 504 -33.98 19.94 -31.72
N THR A 505 -33.56 20.67 -32.74
CA THR A 505 -34.40 21.00 -33.88
C THR A 505 -34.62 19.74 -34.72
N ASP A 506 -35.90 19.39 -34.82
CA ASP A 506 -36.48 18.29 -35.57
C ASP A 506 -36.35 18.52 -37.09
N HIS A 507 -35.65 17.61 -37.78
CA HIS A 507 -35.83 17.39 -39.21
C HIS A 507 -35.96 15.88 -39.48
N ARG A 508 -37.18 15.40 -39.27
CA ARG A 508 -37.83 14.28 -39.97
C ARG A 508 -37.24 14.01 -41.36
N THR A 509 -36.70 12.80 -41.57
CA THR A 509 -36.50 12.20 -42.90
C THR A 509 -37.01 10.76 -42.88
N GLU A 510 -38.00 10.49 -43.71
CA GLU A 510 -38.55 9.15 -44.00
C GLU A 510 -37.65 8.35 -44.98
N PRO A 511 -37.83 7.01 -45.06
CA PRO A 511 -36.79 6.08 -45.51
C PRO A 511 -36.70 5.94 -47.03
N ARG A 512 -35.47 5.83 -47.56
CA ARG A 512 -35.20 5.32 -48.91
C ARG A 512 -34.31 4.09 -48.84
N GLY A 513 -34.67 3.09 -49.64
CA GLY A 513 -34.13 1.73 -49.65
C GLY A 513 -32.66 1.59 -50.03
N PRO A 514 -32.17 0.33 -50.12
CA PRO A 514 -30.75 0.01 -50.00
C PRO A 514 -29.98 0.39 -51.27
N VAL A 515 -29.08 1.37 -51.12
CA VAL A 515 -28.06 1.69 -52.11
C VAL A 515 -26.76 1.01 -51.67
N ALA A 516 -26.15 0.24 -52.58
CA ALA A 516 -24.86 -0.41 -52.38
C ALA A 516 -23.76 0.60 -51.99
N PRO A 517 -22.81 0.27 -51.09
CA PRO A 517 -21.85 1.25 -50.58
C PRO A 517 -20.73 1.57 -51.59
N PRO A 518 -20.33 2.85 -51.74
CA PRO A 518 -19.17 3.26 -52.56
C PRO A 518 -17.82 2.98 -51.85
N PRO A 519 -16.67 3.08 -52.56
CA PRO A 519 -15.34 2.80 -52.03
C PRO A 519 -15.03 3.67 -50.80
N ARG A 520 -14.63 3.03 -49.68
CA ARG A 520 -14.39 3.71 -48.40
C ARG A 520 -13.06 4.46 -48.43
N MET A 521 -13.07 5.67 -48.98
CA MET A 521 -12.02 6.67 -48.75
C MET A 521 -12.06 7.10 -47.28
N VAL A 522 -10.91 7.25 -46.62
CA VAL A 522 -10.86 7.80 -45.26
C VAL A 522 -10.77 9.31 -45.37
N ASN A 523 -11.79 10.02 -44.89
CA ASN A 523 -11.77 11.48 -44.84
C ASN A 523 -12.34 11.93 -43.49
N THR A 524 -11.45 12.30 -42.56
CA THR A 524 -11.82 12.66 -41.19
C THR A 524 -10.88 13.73 -40.63
N VAL A 525 -11.26 14.33 -39.51
CA VAL A 525 -10.43 15.29 -38.77
C VAL A 525 -9.90 14.62 -37.51
N LEU A 526 -8.59 14.44 -37.42
CA LEU A 526 -7.92 13.86 -36.25
C LEU A 526 -7.04 14.91 -35.58
N ARG A 527 -7.28 15.18 -34.28
CA ARG A 527 -6.54 16.18 -33.48
C ARG A 527 -6.45 17.57 -34.15
N GLY A 528 -7.54 18.00 -34.79
CA GLY A 528 -7.62 19.29 -35.50
C GLY A 528 -6.85 19.35 -36.83
N LYS A 529 -6.34 18.22 -37.33
CA LYS A 529 -5.67 18.10 -38.63
C LYS A 529 -6.50 17.21 -39.55
N GLN A 530 -6.54 17.54 -40.84
CA GLN A 530 -7.18 16.68 -41.82
C GLN A 530 -6.39 15.37 -41.95
N LEU A 531 -7.09 14.25 -41.84
CA LEU A 531 -6.64 12.92 -42.22
C LEU A 531 -7.43 12.50 -43.46
N TYR A 532 -6.71 12.30 -44.55
CA TYR A 532 -7.27 11.90 -45.83
C TYR A 532 -6.46 10.72 -46.37
N ALA A 533 -7.12 9.65 -46.79
CA ALA A 533 -6.48 8.51 -47.44
C ALA A 533 -7.36 8.00 -48.61
N ASP A 534 -6.73 7.85 -49.77
CA ASP A 534 -7.33 7.30 -50.99
C ASP A 534 -6.39 6.29 -51.66
N GLU A 535 -6.75 5.76 -52.82
CA GLU A 535 -5.95 4.73 -53.52
C GLU A 535 -4.60 5.24 -54.06
N ARG A 536 -4.21 6.49 -53.80
CA ARG A 536 -2.92 7.05 -54.22
C ARG A 536 -2.06 7.46 -53.04
N GLN A 537 -2.61 8.14 -52.05
CA GLN A 537 -1.82 8.74 -50.98
C GLN A 537 -2.52 8.72 -49.61
N ILE A 538 -1.72 8.88 -48.56
CA ILE A 538 -2.16 9.17 -47.19
C ILE A 538 -1.65 10.57 -46.83
N VAL A 539 -2.56 11.45 -46.40
CA VAL A 539 -2.31 12.82 -45.99
C VAL A 539 -2.73 13.02 -44.54
N TYR A 540 -1.84 13.54 -43.70
CA TYR A 540 -2.15 13.95 -42.33
C TYR A 540 -1.52 15.31 -41.98
N GLY A 541 -2.35 16.34 -41.91
CA GLY A 541 -1.91 17.71 -41.65
C GLY A 541 -1.01 18.26 -42.76
N ARG A 542 0.30 18.35 -42.50
CA ARG A 542 1.32 18.82 -43.47
C ARG A 542 2.14 17.69 -44.08
N HIS A 543 1.90 16.45 -43.66
CA HIS A 543 2.63 15.27 -44.12
C HIS A 543 1.77 14.53 -45.14
N SER A 544 2.38 14.14 -46.26
CA SER A 544 1.78 13.27 -47.26
C SER A 544 2.77 12.18 -47.61
N ILE A 545 2.27 11.01 -47.99
CA ILE A 545 3.03 9.87 -48.51
C ILE A 545 2.20 9.20 -49.60
N GLU A 546 2.78 9.02 -50.78
CA GLU A 546 2.19 8.19 -51.84
C GLU A 546 2.30 6.71 -51.44
N LEU A 547 1.27 5.91 -51.73
CA LEU A 547 1.19 4.51 -51.35
C LEU A 547 2.35 3.68 -51.93
N GLU A 548 2.78 4.00 -53.15
CA GLU A 548 3.90 3.33 -53.83
C GLU A 548 5.25 3.60 -53.14
N GLU A 549 5.35 4.70 -52.41
CA GLU A 549 6.57 5.08 -51.70
C GLU A 549 6.60 4.53 -50.27
N VAL A 550 5.52 3.91 -49.78
CA VAL A 550 5.50 3.31 -48.43
C VAL A 550 6.42 2.08 -48.43
N GLU A 551 7.46 2.11 -47.59
CA GLU A 551 8.40 0.98 -47.44
C GLU A 551 8.19 0.18 -46.15
N TRP A 552 7.53 0.79 -45.16
CA TRP A 552 7.17 0.09 -43.94
C TRP A 552 5.86 0.57 -43.33
N VAL A 553 5.22 -0.35 -42.61
CA VAL A 553 4.03 -0.08 -41.81
C VAL A 553 4.09 -0.74 -40.45
N SER A 554 3.52 -0.07 -39.45
CA SER A 554 3.35 -0.59 -38.09
C SER A 554 2.01 -0.13 -37.56
N TYR A 555 1.24 -1.03 -36.97
CA TYR A 555 0.07 -0.69 -36.20
C TYR A 555 -0.10 -1.65 -35.03
N SER A 556 -0.49 -1.10 -33.89
CA SER A 556 -0.63 -1.85 -32.64
C SER A 556 -1.76 -1.29 -31.80
N ALA A 557 -2.39 -2.17 -31.03
CA ALA A 557 -3.27 -1.83 -29.95
C ALA A 557 -2.64 -2.39 -28.67
N THR A 558 -1.99 -1.53 -27.89
CA THR A 558 -1.32 -1.93 -26.66
C THR A 558 -2.23 -1.59 -25.49
N HIS A 559 -2.75 -2.63 -24.84
CA HIS A 559 -3.52 -2.51 -23.62
C HIS A 559 -2.58 -2.57 -22.42
N THR A 560 -2.43 -1.45 -21.74
CA THR A 560 -1.64 -1.30 -20.52
C THR A 560 -2.58 -1.30 -19.33
N ILE A 561 -2.34 -2.21 -18.39
CA ILE A 561 -3.05 -2.24 -17.11
C ILE A 561 -2.16 -1.54 -16.08
N HIS A 562 -2.49 -0.30 -15.77
CA HIS A 562 -1.93 0.40 -14.62
C HIS A 562 -2.65 -0.10 -13.38
N ARG A 563 -2.03 -1.06 -12.67
CA ARG A 563 -2.56 -1.57 -11.41
C ARG A 563 -2.40 -0.50 -10.33
N GLY A 564 -3.39 0.36 -10.23
CA GLY A 564 -3.58 1.29 -9.12
C GLY A 564 -4.35 0.59 -8.01
N PHE A 565 -3.98 0.90 -6.77
CA PHE A 565 -4.66 0.39 -5.58
C PHE A 565 -5.72 1.42 -5.10
N LEU A 566 -5.45 2.74 -5.23
CA LEU A 566 -6.42 3.83 -4.95
C LEU A 566 -7.33 4.21 -6.11
N PHE A 567 -7.00 3.75 -7.32
CA PHE A 567 -7.76 4.02 -8.53
C PHE A 567 -8.18 2.66 -9.09
N PRO A 568 -9.30 2.56 -9.82
CA PRO A 568 -9.58 1.38 -10.62
C PRO A 568 -8.33 1.00 -11.42
N SER A 569 -8.14 -0.29 -11.70
CA SER A 569 -7.13 -0.70 -12.68
C SER A 569 -7.28 0.19 -13.91
N MET A 570 -6.32 1.07 -14.15
CA MET A 570 -6.39 2.04 -15.23
C MET A 570 -6.01 1.26 -16.48
N HIS A 571 -7.04 0.94 -17.24
CA HIS A 571 -6.93 0.26 -18.52
C HIS A 571 -6.70 1.33 -19.59
N ASP A 572 -5.45 1.52 -19.98
CA ASP A 572 -5.11 2.46 -21.04
C ASP A 572 -4.81 1.66 -22.29
N THR A 573 -5.54 1.92 -23.36
CA THR A 573 -5.24 1.33 -24.66
C THR A 573 -4.73 2.39 -25.61
N SER A 574 -3.47 2.23 -25.98
CA SER A 574 -2.81 3.04 -26.98
C SER A 574 -2.94 2.35 -28.33
N TYR A 575 -3.61 3.01 -29.26
CA TYR A 575 -3.69 2.60 -30.66
C TYR A 575 -2.69 3.42 -31.46
N GLN A 576 -1.77 2.74 -32.14
CA GLN A 576 -0.80 3.40 -33.01
C GLN A 576 -0.96 2.86 -34.43
N LEU A 577 -0.75 3.76 -35.41
CA LEU A 577 -0.56 3.42 -36.80
C LEU A 577 0.51 4.35 -37.37
N SER A 578 1.52 3.79 -38.01
CA SER A 578 2.65 4.51 -38.55
C SER A 578 3.05 3.97 -39.91
N VAL A 579 3.33 4.88 -40.84
CA VAL A 579 3.88 4.59 -42.17
C VAL A 579 5.06 5.51 -42.45
N GLY A 580 6.00 5.05 -43.27
CA GLY A 580 7.12 5.87 -43.71
C GLY A 580 7.94 5.29 -44.84
N HIS A 581 8.91 6.09 -45.26
CA HIS A 581 10.00 5.71 -46.17
C HIS A 581 11.25 5.33 -45.34
N ASP A 582 12.16 4.53 -45.91
CA ASP A 582 13.46 4.09 -45.39
C ASP A 582 13.44 2.89 -44.41
N GLU A 583 14.05 1.79 -44.83
CA GLU A 583 14.34 0.56 -44.05
C GLU A 583 15.20 0.82 -42.78
N ARG A 584 15.85 1.98 -42.67
CA ARG A 584 16.63 2.38 -41.47
C ARG A 584 15.81 3.21 -40.46
N GLY A 585 14.53 3.46 -40.74
CA GLY A 585 13.66 4.44 -40.10
C GLY A 585 13.36 4.23 -38.60
N ARG A 586 13.69 5.25 -37.80
CA ARG A 586 13.12 5.45 -36.46
C ARG A 586 12.02 6.52 -36.42
N LYS A 587 11.77 7.26 -37.51
CA LYS A 587 10.78 8.34 -37.55
C LYS A 587 9.73 8.09 -38.63
N PRO A 588 8.44 7.96 -38.27
CA PRO A 588 7.37 7.85 -39.25
C PRO A 588 7.18 9.15 -40.04
N VAL A 589 6.80 9.03 -41.31
CA VAL A 589 6.33 10.16 -42.14
C VAL A 589 4.93 10.55 -41.68
N ILE A 590 4.08 9.55 -41.43
CA ILE A 590 2.76 9.71 -40.81
C ILE A 590 2.69 8.78 -39.61
N GLY A 591 2.58 9.37 -38.42
CA GLY A 591 2.33 8.68 -37.16
C GLY A 591 1.00 9.13 -36.58
N LEU A 592 0.04 8.20 -36.53
CA LEU A 592 -1.29 8.40 -35.97
C LEU A 592 -1.36 7.67 -34.63
N GLY A 593 -1.88 8.36 -33.61
CA GLY A 593 -1.99 7.84 -32.26
C GLY A 593 -3.33 8.19 -31.65
N TRP A 594 -4.03 7.19 -31.14
CA TRP A 594 -5.24 7.34 -30.37
C TRP A 594 -5.01 6.76 -28.98
N PHE A 595 -5.57 7.43 -27.99
CA PHE A 595 -5.48 7.03 -26.60
C PHE A 595 -6.89 6.89 -26.06
N LYS A 596 -7.18 5.75 -25.44
CA LYS A 596 -8.48 5.44 -24.85
C LYS A 596 -8.29 4.89 -23.45
N ASN A 597 -9.08 5.41 -22.53
CA ASN A 597 -9.07 5.02 -21.13
C ASN A 597 -10.28 4.11 -20.86
N GLY A 598 -10.12 3.15 -19.97
CA GLY A 598 -11.16 2.23 -19.52
C GLY A 598 -11.12 0.85 -20.19
N LYS A 599 -11.58 -0.17 -19.46
CA LYS A 599 -11.56 -1.60 -19.84
C LYS A 599 -12.39 -1.88 -21.10
N ASN A 600 -13.49 -1.14 -21.28
CA ASN A 600 -14.49 -1.34 -22.34
C ASN A 600 -14.58 -0.12 -23.27
N HIS A 601 -13.45 0.46 -23.65
CA HIS A 601 -13.46 1.51 -24.66
C HIS A 601 -13.75 0.90 -26.04
N VAL A 602 -14.60 1.56 -26.83
CA VAL A 602 -14.79 1.18 -28.24
C VAL A 602 -13.52 1.56 -29.00
N THR A 603 -12.97 0.59 -29.74
CA THR A 603 -11.84 0.82 -30.64
C THR A 603 -12.12 2.02 -31.56
N PRO A 604 -11.21 2.99 -31.69
CA PRO A 604 -11.45 4.18 -32.50
C PRO A 604 -11.85 3.79 -33.94
N PRO A 605 -13.04 4.20 -34.43
CA PRO A 605 -13.49 3.83 -35.77
C PRO A 605 -12.54 4.39 -36.85
N GLU A 606 -11.86 5.51 -36.57
CA GLU A 606 -10.84 6.07 -37.46
C GLU A 606 -9.58 5.19 -37.52
N TRP A 607 -9.19 4.56 -36.40
CA TRP A 607 -8.08 3.62 -36.38
C TRP A 607 -8.45 2.34 -37.14
N ILE A 608 -9.66 1.81 -36.94
CA ILE A 608 -10.17 0.65 -37.71
C ILE A 608 -10.15 0.96 -39.20
N ALA A 609 -10.72 2.11 -39.61
CA ALA A 609 -10.77 2.50 -41.01
C ALA A 609 -9.37 2.63 -41.63
N MET A 610 -8.39 3.18 -40.90
CA MET A 610 -7.01 3.28 -41.37
C MET A 610 -6.30 1.93 -41.42
N VAL A 611 -6.53 1.02 -40.46
CA VAL A 611 -5.99 -0.34 -40.48
C VAL A 611 -6.57 -1.13 -41.65
N GLU A 612 -7.89 -1.09 -41.85
CA GLU A 612 -8.56 -1.73 -43.00
C GLU A 612 -8.03 -1.20 -44.33
N PHE A 613 -7.82 0.12 -44.41
CA PHE A 613 -7.25 0.78 -45.58
C PHE A 613 -5.82 0.28 -45.86
N VAL A 614 -4.94 0.29 -44.86
CA VAL A 614 -3.56 -0.21 -44.97
C VAL A 614 -3.52 -1.69 -45.36
N GLN A 615 -4.35 -2.54 -44.73
CA GLN A 615 -4.44 -3.96 -45.02
C GLN A 615 -4.85 -4.25 -46.47
N ARG A 616 -5.70 -3.39 -47.03
CA ARG A 616 -6.21 -3.51 -48.40
C ARG A 616 -5.23 -2.99 -49.45
N TYR A 617 -4.63 -1.83 -49.22
CA TYR A 617 -3.90 -1.10 -50.26
C TYR A 617 -2.37 -1.11 -50.09
N VAL A 618 -1.86 -1.14 -48.85
CA VAL A 618 -0.42 -1.05 -48.56
C VAL A 618 0.21 -2.43 -48.35
N GLU A 619 -0.38 -3.26 -47.48
CA GLU A 619 0.20 -4.55 -47.10
C GLU A 619 0.47 -5.49 -48.29
N PRO A 620 -0.43 -5.63 -49.30
CA PRO A 620 -0.16 -6.54 -50.41
C PRO A 620 1.09 -6.16 -51.21
N GLN A 621 1.34 -4.86 -51.39
CA GLN A 621 2.50 -4.35 -52.13
C GLN A 621 3.79 -4.63 -51.34
N LEU A 622 3.79 -4.33 -50.04
CA LEU A 622 4.92 -4.59 -49.16
C LEU A 622 5.25 -6.08 -49.05
N VAL A 623 4.23 -6.94 -48.87
CA VAL A 623 4.42 -8.39 -48.81
C VAL A 623 5.01 -8.91 -50.12
N ALA A 624 4.47 -8.49 -51.27
CA ALA A 624 5.01 -8.89 -52.57
C ALA A 624 6.48 -8.50 -52.74
N GLY A 625 6.83 -7.25 -52.40
CA GLY A 625 8.21 -6.77 -52.46
C GLY A 625 9.16 -7.53 -51.53
N LEU A 626 8.74 -7.83 -50.29
CA LEU A 626 9.54 -8.61 -49.34
C LEU A 626 9.71 -10.08 -49.79
N VAL A 627 8.66 -10.69 -50.32
CA VAL A 627 8.72 -12.06 -50.88
C VAL A 627 9.71 -12.12 -52.04
N ASP A 628 9.64 -11.16 -52.97
CA ASP A 628 10.53 -11.13 -54.13
C ASP A 628 12.00 -10.97 -53.72
N ARG A 629 12.29 -10.14 -52.72
CA ARG A 629 13.65 -10.00 -52.15
C ARG A 629 14.16 -11.31 -51.57
N VAL A 630 13.37 -11.96 -50.72
CA VAL A 630 13.75 -13.26 -50.14
C VAL A 630 13.94 -14.31 -51.24
N ARG A 631 13.08 -14.35 -52.27
CA ARG A 631 13.23 -15.27 -53.41
C ARG A 631 14.47 -15.00 -54.26
N ARG A 632 14.95 -13.76 -54.32
CA ARG A 632 16.23 -13.39 -54.97
C ARG A 632 17.47 -13.75 -54.15
N GLY A 633 17.31 -14.34 -52.96
CA GLY A 633 18.42 -14.70 -52.09
C GLY A 633 18.78 -13.64 -51.06
N GLU A 634 18.04 -12.52 -50.98
CA GLU A 634 18.30 -11.47 -50.01
C GLU A 634 17.82 -11.89 -48.60
N THR A 635 18.56 -11.47 -47.56
CA THR A 635 18.11 -11.62 -46.18
C THR A 635 17.34 -10.37 -45.75
N VAL A 636 16.05 -10.53 -45.47
CA VAL A 636 15.17 -9.46 -45.00
C VAL A 636 15.16 -9.45 -43.47
N ARG A 637 15.29 -8.28 -42.85
CA ARG A 637 15.30 -8.15 -41.39
C ARG A 637 14.07 -7.40 -40.88
N ILE A 638 13.29 -8.05 -40.02
CA ILE A 638 12.13 -7.46 -39.35
C ILE A 638 12.37 -7.58 -37.83
N GLY A 639 12.75 -6.46 -37.21
CA GLY A 639 13.18 -6.43 -35.81
C GLY A 639 14.41 -7.30 -35.56
N GLY A 640 14.26 -8.28 -34.66
CA GLY A 640 15.28 -9.28 -34.33
C GLY A 640 15.25 -10.53 -35.21
N LEU A 641 14.30 -10.64 -36.14
CA LEU A 641 14.11 -11.78 -37.02
C LEU A 641 14.75 -11.54 -38.39
N GLN A 642 15.56 -12.49 -38.83
CA GLN A 642 16.08 -12.55 -40.19
C GLN A 642 15.27 -13.58 -40.99
N ILE A 643 14.80 -13.18 -42.15
CA ILE A 643 14.01 -13.98 -43.07
C ILE A 643 14.90 -14.28 -44.26
N ARG A 644 15.15 -15.57 -44.48
CA ARG A 644 16.10 -16.08 -45.47
C ARG A 644 15.38 -17.07 -46.40
N PRO A 645 15.93 -17.34 -47.60
CA PRO A 645 15.38 -18.35 -48.51
C PRO A 645 15.20 -19.72 -47.84
N GLU A 646 16.10 -20.08 -46.93
CA GLU A 646 16.12 -21.37 -46.24
C GLU A 646 15.22 -21.46 -45.00
N GLY A 647 14.74 -20.33 -44.47
CA GLY A 647 13.91 -20.30 -43.26
C GLY A 647 14.09 -19.02 -42.44
N LEU A 648 13.81 -19.12 -41.15
CA LEU A 648 13.90 -18.00 -40.21
C LEU A 648 15.13 -18.12 -39.32
N LEU A 649 15.73 -16.99 -38.95
CA LEU A 649 16.83 -16.94 -37.98
C LEU A 649 16.61 -15.82 -36.96
N ALA A 650 16.58 -16.18 -35.68
CA ALA A 650 16.58 -15.30 -34.53
C ALA A 650 17.42 -15.93 -33.39
N HIS A 651 17.58 -15.22 -32.28
CA HIS A 651 18.35 -15.72 -31.14
C HIS A 651 17.79 -17.07 -30.63
N ARG A 652 18.58 -18.14 -30.73
CA ARG A 652 18.20 -19.53 -30.37
C ARG A 652 16.97 -20.09 -31.11
N PHE A 653 16.61 -19.49 -32.25
CA PHE A 653 15.47 -19.92 -33.06
C PHE A 653 15.87 -19.92 -34.53
N ASN A 654 15.97 -21.11 -35.14
CA ASN A 654 16.41 -21.25 -36.53
C ASN A 654 15.64 -22.34 -37.29
N PRO A 655 14.31 -22.23 -37.45
CA PRO A 655 13.55 -23.23 -38.18
C PRO A 655 13.67 -23.06 -39.69
N SER A 656 13.65 -24.19 -40.41
CA SER A 656 13.37 -24.22 -41.84
C SER A 656 11.89 -23.90 -42.12
N TRP A 657 11.57 -23.51 -43.34
CA TRP A 657 10.16 -23.33 -43.76
C TRP A 657 9.30 -24.56 -43.51
N SER A 658 9.83 -25.76 -43.75
CA SER A 658 9.14 -27.05 -43.50
C SER A 658 8.87 -27.37 -42.03
N SER A 659 9.57 -26.70 -41.09
CA SER A 659 9.40 -26.93 -39.66
C SER A 659 8.35 -25.99 -39.03
N LEU A 660 7.94 -24.95 -39.75
CA LEU A 660 7.02 -23.92 -39.26
C LEU A 660 5.57 -24.31 -39.52
N ALA A 661 4.76 -24.35 -38.46
CA ALA A 661 3.31 -24.50 -38.56
C ALA A 661 2.61 -23.17 -38.94
N GLY A 662 3.27 -22.03 -38.72
CA GLY A 662 2.77 -20.71 -39.12
C GLY A 662 3.04 -19.64 -38.06
N ALA A 663 2.45 -18.46 -38.27
CA ALA A 663 2.51 -17.35 -37.32
C ALA A 663 1.14 -16.68 -37.12
N ARG A 664 0.89 -16.16 -35.93
CA ARG A 664 -0.37 -15.49 -35.56
C ARG A 664 -0.11 -14.23 -34.75
N ALA A 665 -0.83 -13.16 -35.05
CA ALA A 665 -0.81 -11.94 -34.25
C ALA A 665 -1.79 -12.06 -33.07
N ALA A 666 -1.30 -11.92 -31.83
CA ALA A 666 -2.08 -11.92 -30.60
C ALA A 666 -1.33 -11.18 -29.48
N ASP A 667 -2.03 -10.53 -28.56
CA ASP A 667 -1.46 -9.88 -27.36
C ASP A 667 -0.29 -8.93 -27.65
N GLY A 668 -0.43 -8.08 -28.69
CA GLY A 668 0.62 -7.12 -29.06
C GLY A 668 1.86 -7.73 -29.72
N ASN A 669 1.84 -9.02 -30.07
CA ASN A 669 2.98 -9.74 -30.65
C ASN A 669 2.55 -10.60 -31.85
N VAL A 670 3.50 -10.94 -32.72
CA VAL A 670 3.40 -12.04 -33.68
C VAL A 670 4.12 -13.25 -33.11
N TRP A 671 3.36 -14.31 -32.86
CA TRP A 671 3.82 -15.57 -32.32
C TRP A 671 4.06 -16.59 -33.42
N PHE A 672 5.14 -17.36 -33.32
CA PHE A 672 5.56 -18.36 -34.30
C PHE A 672 5.41 -19.76 -33.73
N TYR A 673 4.86 -20.68 -34.51
CA TYR A 673 4.55 -22.05 -34.10
C TYR A 673 5.31 -23.05 -34.96
N LEU A 674 5.82 -24.10 -34.33
CA LEU A 674 6.47 -25.22 -35.00
C LEU A 674 5.50 -26.41 -35.11
N HIS A 675 5.66 -27.23 -36.15
CA HIS A 675 4.84 -28.43 -36.29
C HIS A 675 5.04 -29.38 -35.10
N GLY A 676 3.94 -29.87 -34.54
CA GLY A 676 3.94 -30.77 -33.38
C GLY A 676 4.16 -30.10 -32.02
N GLN A 677 4.23 -28.77 -31.95
CA GLN A 677 4.32 -28.02 -30.69
C GLN A 677 3.07 -27.15 -30.46
N SER A 678 2.51 -27.26 -29.25
CA SER A 678 1.36 -26.46 -28.82
C SER A 678 1.76 -25.07 -28.30
N GLN A 679 3.03 -24.89 -27.92
CA GLN A 679 3.57 -23.63 -27.40
C GLN A 679 4.31 -22.85 -28.50
N ALA A 680 4.19 -21.53 -28.48
CA ALA A 680 4.91 -20.68 -29.43
C ALA A 680 6.43 -20.72 -29.18
N ALA A 681 7.21 -20.83 -30.26
CA ALA A 681 8.65 -20.98 -30.21
C ALA A 681 9.41 -19.63 -30.13
N THR A 682 8.84 -18.56 -30.70
CA THR A 682 9.37 -17.20 -30.57
C THR A 682 8.28 -16.15 -30.81
N ARG A 683 8.61 -14.87 -30.56
CA ARG A 683 7.71 -13.72 -30.78
C ARG A 683 8.43 -12.51 -31.37
N VAL A 684 7.69 -11.72 -32.16
CA VAL A 684 8.10 -10.40 -32.62
C VAL A 684 7.04 -9.36 -32.19
N PRO A 685 7.39 -8.29 -31.47
CA PRO A 685 6.44 -7.23 -31.09
C PRO A 685 5.77 -6.55 -32.29
N LEU A 686 4.47 -6.25 -32.22
CA LEU A 686 3.70 -5.62 -33.32
C LEU A 686 4.06 -4.15 -33.57
N ASP A 687 4.68 -3.47 -32.61
CA ASP A 687 5.19 -2.10 -32.78
C ASP A 687 6.44 -2.04 -33.69
N THR A 688 7.09 -3.19 -33.93
CA THR A 688 8.23 -3.29 -34.84
C THR A 688 7.78 -3.05 -36.28
N PRO A 689 8.48 -2.18 -37.06
CA PRO A 689 8.18 -1.96 -38.46
C PRO A 689 8.08 -3.27 -39.25
N ASN A 690 7.02 -3.43 -40.04
CA ASN A 690 6.69 -4.61 -40.85
C ASN A 690 6.37 -5.89 -40.07
N ALA A 691 6.31 -5.88 -38.73
CA ALA A 691 5.94 -7.06 -37.97
C ALA A 691 4.52 -7.57 -38.29
N VAL A 692 3.58 -6.65 -38.55
CA VAL A 692 2.19 -6.96 -38.95
C VAL A 692 2.13 -7.80 -40.24
N LEU A 693 3.15 -7.75 -41.09
CA LEU A 693 3.21 -8.47 -42.37
C LEU A 693 3.65 -9.93 -42.22
N LEU A 694 4.28 -10.28 -41.09
CA LEU A 694 4.92 -11.57 -40.86
C LEU A 694 3.97 -12.77 -41.04
N PRO A 695 2.72 -12.78 -40.54
CA PRO A 695 1.81 -13.91 -40.76
C PRO A 695 1.55 -14.20 -42.25
N ARG A 696 1.32 -13.17 -43.06
CA ARG A 696 1.07 -13.31 -44.52
C ARG A 696 2.35 -13.70 -45.26
N LEU A 697 3.47 -13.11 -44.87
CA LEU A 697 4.78 -13.41 -45.44
C LEU A 697 5.15 -14.88 -45.21
N ILE A 698 5.01 -15.38 -43.99
CA ILE A 698 5.33 -16.77 -43.62
C ILE A 698 4.38 -17.74 -44.32
N ALA A 699 3.09 -17.44 -44.35
CA ALA A 699 2.11 -18.26 -45.08
C ALA A 699 2.47 -18.42 -46.57
N THR A 700 3.19 -17.46 -47.16
CA THR A 700 3.65 -17.55 -48.56
C THR A 700 4.82 -18.52 -48.77
N PHE A 701 5.58 -18.84 -47.72
CA PHE A 701 6.72 -19.77 -47.76
C PHE A 701 6.44 -21.12 -47.11
N THR A 702 5.38 -21.24 -46.29
CA THR A 702 4.95 -22.49 -45.65
C THR A 702 3.77 -23.14 -46.35
N ALA A 703 3.10 -22.44 -47.27
CA ALA A 703 2.14 -23.03 -48.23
C ALA A 703 2.90 -23.66 -49.39
#